data_AF-Q0D0D6-F1
#
_entry.id   AF-Q0D0D6-F1
#
_cell.length_a   1.000
_cell.length_b   1.000
_cell.length_c   1.000
_cell.angle_alpha   90.00
_cell.angle_beta   90.00
_cell.angle_gamma   90.00
#
_symmetry.space_group_name_H-M   'P 1'
#
loop_
_entity.id
_entity.type
_entity.pdbx_description
1 polymer ?
#
loop_
_entity_poly.entity_id
_entity_poly.type
_entity_poly.pdbx_seq_one_letter_code
_entity_poly.pdbx_strand_id
1 'polypeptide(L)'
;MDDRYRIVKTVTPGGGMASSDMHEFMPINDGKTALMTVYQQRQFDMSLWNVKTGMGWLMESIFQEVDVETNEVLFEWKSLDHVDPSASYTYPHHTDTSGTGLEPRSPWDYFHINSIDKNAHGDYLISSRHTCAIYKISGVDGSIIWQLHGAKPSFKNINFSFSQQHDARWLHENGTHTLLSLYNNGYNGFNRTHAYSSGMIILIDHVAGTATQLHDYAPPGKDMISSSQGNMQVLPNRHVFMGWGNNAYVSEHDANGELLLWGYIDKGSIMNYRAQKFKWDATPTDVPALWTYARTTDPQSSTTFYVSWNGATRVRYWRFYGAWNNTGPYSVLDEVPKKGFETVYTWPHFYQWTYAEAVDLEGKVLAKSRNKFTFTPSPELQGYCTDQGCENAVAYGLPGEAEAEPFIPPPGINTVPWIDPEHPEAHFDWGQVGGPETALESATGALEDAYHTGWVAPVAGAIVAIVDDFAYLNTYYSISTLGQRHGYTPSSVPIRIPVDISPPSMPVPKSASQGTNHQSFSGSSSTVTPSTIAPVPSETPSASSSAVPLPKKNRNARHSRATSWTSGHDQGGEPSTSEFPSSQQRRRRESNLSLDDVSEGSSGRYDYDDDDAHDPTAKMALRNTSFEHHGHVRSRSQSQPMIAPMGEREIASARPHRPAPVTWMSLPRKKQLALLGLCRVFDFLQIASLQAYMFYQLKSFDETLSDSDVSTQAGILQGAFTAAQFATAIPWGRVADAEWGGRKFVLLVGLLGTAASCIGVAFSTSFAQAVFWRSFGGAINGTVGIIRTMIAENVKEKKYHSRAFLILPIGFNIASLFGPVMGGMLSDPVKAYPRLFGPNSSFGGEHGVEWLMHYPYALPMLANAIFLSFAAFCVGLGLEETLDACKGKPGLGIFTMRLFARAIRALVPSSSPLYQRLPFADYEEEGPLLRHHVNESYELEEKAAKPTRHARILPFRRLWTKNVLCTLLAQAFFDFQMGAFNNLWLLFLSTPRYDPNDPASPARNLPFIFTGGLGMLPQSVGFATAILGVIGMLLQFTIYPTINGRLGTAKSYQYFLTLFPLAYAFAPYIALAPSSTPPPGQANGFWVWFSIIVVLFLQVTARTFTLPTSIILLNNCSPHPSVLGTIHGIGQSVSSAFRTIGPIFSGAWYGTGLEMGVVGFAWWLIALVSVFGCVAAIFVYEGSGHEIFLPGEEEEFH
;
A
#
# COMPACT_ATOMS: atom_id res chain seq x y z
N MET A 1 19.99 23.26 16.82
CA MET A 1 19.60 24.01 15.60
C MET A 1 20.44 25.27 15.53
N ASP A 2 20.54 25.92 14.37
CA ASP A 2 21.15 27.26 14.25
C ASP A 2 20.13 28.39 14.57
N ASP A 3 20.55 29.65 14.42
CA ASP A 3 19.72 30.85 14.57
C ASP A 3 18.61 30.98 13.51
N ARG A 4 18.51 30.02 12.57
CA ARG A 4 17.49 29.95 11.52
C ARG A 4 16.62 28.71 11.63
N TYR A 5 16.70 28.00 12.76
CA TYR A 5 16.03 26.73 13.03
C TYR A 5 16.43 25.59 12.08
N ARG A 6 17.59 25.68 11.43
CA ARG A 6 18.14 24.58 10.63
C ARG A 6 18.75 23.52 11.53
N ILE A 7 18.66 22.27 11.09
CA ILE A 7 19.28 21.14 11.77
C ILE A 7 20.79 21.19 11.48
N VAL A 8 21.58 21.48 12.51
CA VAL A 8 23.06 21.50 12.45
C VAL A 8 23.63 20.10 12.69
N LYS A 9 23.01 19.36 13.61
CA LYS A 9 23.31 17.98 13.96
C LYS A 9 22.01 17.26 14.29
N THR A 10 21.90 16.00 13.90
CA THR A 10 20.91 15.05 14.40
C THR A 10 21.63 14.09 15.32
N VAL A 11 21.11 13.89 16.53
CA VAL A 11 21.65 12.93 17.51
C VAL A 11 20.67 11.77 17.61
N THR A 12 21.18 10.55 17.69
CA THR A 12 20.37 9.31 17.72
C THR A 12 20.80 8.39 18.87
N PRO A 13 19.86 7.68 19.53
CA PRO A 13 20.21 6.69 20.54
C PRO A 13 20.98 5.53 19.90
N GLY A 14 21.95 5.00 20.65
CA GLY A 14 22.80 3.91 20.17
C GLY A 14 22.21 2.53 20.41
N GLY A 15 22.99 1.50 20.07
CA GLY A 15 22.61 0.09 20.24
C GLY A 15 21.58 -0.45 19.23
N GLY A 16 21.10 0.38 18.30
CA GLY A 16 20.09 -0.03 17.31
C GLY A 16 18.68 -0.20 17.91
N MET A 17 18.40 0.52 18.98
CA MET A 17 17.09 0.54 19.64
C MET A 17 16.06 1.39 18.88
N ALA A 18 14.86 1.54 19.45
CA ALA A 18 13.81 2.37 18.89
C ALA A 18 14.19 3.87 18.88
N SER A 19 13.34 4.70 18.28
CA SER A 19 13.47 6.16 18.27
C SER A 19 13.67 6.73 19.68
N SER A 20 14.50 7.78 19.78
CA SER A 20 14.55 8.64 20.96
C SER A 20 13.16 9.10 21.33
N ASP A 21 12.86 9.05 22.62
CA ASP A 21 11.60 9.55 23.16
C ASP A 21 11.63 11.09 23.35
N MET A 22 10.45 11.70 23.50
CA MET A 22 10.29 13.15 23.59
C MET A 22 10.41 13.73 25.01
N HIS A 23 10.41 12.89 26.06
CA HIS A 23 10.28 13.37 27.44
C HIS A 23 11.59 13.95 27.98
N GLU A 24 12.75 13.56 27.44
CA GLU A 24 14.01 14.28 27.68
C GLU A 24 14.94 14.29 26.46
N PHE A 25 15.44 15.48 26.12
CA PHE A 25 16.63 15.67 25.30
C PHE A 25 17.41 16.86 25.85
N MET A 26 18.44 16.61 26.65
CA MET A 26 19.21 17.65 27.35
C MET A 26 20.69 17.62 26.91
N PRO A 27 21.12 18.54 26.05
CA PRO A 27 22.54 18.78 25.78
C PRO A 27 23.26 19.25 27.06
N ILE A 28 24.35 18.58 27.39
CA ILE A 28 25.21 18.84 28.55
C ILE A 28 26.67 18.95 28.08
N ASN A 29 27.59 19.32 28.98
CA ASN A 29 29.02 19.49 28.66
C ASN A 29 29.27 20.42 27.45
N ASP A 30 28.66 21.61 27.47
CA ASP A 30 28.63 22.60 26.38
C ASP A 30 28.02 22.06 25.05
N GLY A 31 27.17 21.03 25.13
CA GLY A 31 26.53 20.40 23.99
C GLY A 31 27.36 19.29 23.33
N LYS A 32 28.45 18.82 23.97
CA LYS A 32 29.26 17.69 23.49
C LYS A 32 28.60 16.35 23.75
N THR A 33 27.85 16.21 24.84
CA THR A 33 27.09 15.00 25.16
C THR A 33 25.63 15.37 25.43
N ALA A 34 24.71 14.42 25.29
CA ALA A 34 23.29 14.66 25.49
C ALA A 34 22.64 13.50 26.25
N LEU A 35 21.77 13.83 27.21
CA LEU A 35 20.89 12.90 27.90
C LEU A 35 19.62 12.70 27.06
N MET A 36 19.19 11.45 26.89
CA MET A 36 17.96 11.13 26.15
C MET A 36 17.23 9.89 26.70
N THR A 37 15.90 9.91 26.66
CA THR A 37 15.03 8.76 26.96
C THR A 37 14.87 7.83 25.75
N VAL A 38 14.73 6.53 26.02
CA VAL A 38 14.41 5.48 25.04
C VAL A 38 13.44 4.49 25.69
N TYR A 39 12.33 4.15 25.02
CA TYR A 39 11.38 3.15 25.52
C TYR A 39 11.49 1.83 24.72
N GLN A 40 11.60 0.70 25.42
CA GLN A 40 11.74 -0.63 24.82
C GLN A 40 10.61 -1.58 25.27
N GLN A 41 9.93 -2.19 24.30
CA GLN A 41 8.85 -3.14 24.55
C GLN A 41 9.43 -4.51 24.94
N ARG A 42 9.08 -5.02 26.12
CA ARG A 42 9.50 -6.33 26.64
C ARG A 42 8.29 -7.23 26.90
N GLN A 43 8.51 -8.55 26.81
CA GLN A 43 7.58 -9.52 27.38
C GLN A 43 7.92 -9.75 28.85
N PHE A 44 6.91 -9.78 29.72
CA PHE A 44 7.10 -9.89 31.17
C PHE A 44 6.03 -10.79 31.79
N ASP A 45 6.34 -11.45 32.91
CA ASP A 45 5.33 -12.20 33.68
C ASP A 45 4.45 -11.21 34.44
N MET A 46 3.27 -10.97 33.90
CA MET A 46 2.29 -10.04 34.47
C MET A 46 1.19 -10.74 35.28
N SER A 47 1.42 -11.98 35.72
CA SER A 47 0.46 -12.76 36.51
C SER A 47 0.08 -12.09 37.85
N LEU A 48 0.97 -11.30 38.44
CA LEU A 48 0.71 -10.47 39.62
C LEU A 48 -0.40 -9.42 39.36
N TRP A 49 -0.41 -8.80 38.18
CA TRP A 49 -1.45 -7.88 37.71
C TRP A 49 -2.60 -8.60 36.97
N ASN A 50 -2.82 -9.87 37.33
CA ASN A 50 -3.88 -10.73 36.84
C ASN A 50 -3.85 -11.09 35.34
N VAL A 51 -2.78 -10.75 34.60
CA VAL A 51 -2.56 -11.20 33.23
C VAL A 51 -2.05 -12.65 33.25
N LYS A 52 -2.99 -13.60 33.31
CA LYS A 52 -2.72 -15.04 33.54
C LYS A 52 -3.00 -15.94 32.34
N THR A 53 -3.45 -15.38 31.22
CA THR A 53 -3.81 -16.12 29.99
C THR A 53 -2.63 -16.25 28.99
N GLY A 54 -1.49 -15.62 29.29
CA GLY A 54 -0.27 -15.64 28.48
C GLY A 54 0.76 -14.65 29.04
N MET A 55 1.93 -14.55 28.39
CA MET A 55 2.92 -13.52 28.72
C MET A 55 2.37 -12.11 28.46
N GLY A 56 2.53 -11.21 29.43
CA GLY A 56 2.20 -9.80 29.29
C GLY A 56 3.27 -9.03 28.53
N TRP A 57 2.96 -7.77 28.25
CA TRP A 57 3.86 -6.81 27.60
C TRP A 57 4.04 -5.59 28.50
N LEU A 58 5.29 -5.18 28.70
CA LEU A 58 5.66 -4.10 29.60
C LEU A 58 6.65 -3.18 28.89
N MET A 59 6.55 -1.87 29.15
CA MET A 59 7.52 -0.90 28.64
C MET A 59 8.68 -0.79 29.61
N GLU A 60 9.85 -1.23 29.16
CA GLU A 60 11.12 -0.96 29.82
C GLU A 60 11.57 0.46 29.46
N SER A 61 11.89 1.24 30.49
CA SER A 61 12.29 2.64 30.35
C SER A 61 13.80 2.73 30.46
N ILE A 62 14.43 3.22 29.40
CA ILE A 62 15.89 3.29 29.27
C ILE A 62 16.26 4.77 29.16
N PHE A 63 17.43 5.14 29.67
CA PHE A 63 18.08 6.37 29.25
C PHE A 63 19.52 6.14 28.85
N GLN A 64 20.01 7.01 27.97
CA GLN A 64 21.38 7.04 27.50
C GLN A 64 21.97 8.44 27.71
N GLU A 65 23.27 8.50 28.00
CA GLU A 65 24.10 9.63 27.62
C GLU A 65 24.86 9.26 26.35
N VAL A 66 24.77 10.10 25.32
CA VAL A 66 25.45 9.92 24.04
C VAL A 66 26.36 11.09 23.72
N ASP A 67 27.47 10.82 23.05
CA ASP A 67 28.29 11.87 22.42
C ASP A 67 27.55 12.43 21.19
N VAL A 68 27.42 13.75 21.12
CA VAL A 68 26.61 14.47 20.13
C VAL A 68 27.23 14.44 18.74
N GLU A 69 28.56 14.28 18.62
CA GLU A 69 29.24 14.27 17.33
C GLU A 69 29.32 12.87 16.70
N THR A 70 29.54 11.84 17.52
CA THR A 70 29.75 10.46 17.08
C THR A 70 28.50 9.58 17.19
N ASN A 71 27.56 9.92 18.07
CA ASN A 71 26.46 9.05 18.55
C ASN A 71 26.95 7.80 19.33
N GLU A 72 28.15 7.84 19.91
CA GLU A 72 28.62 6.81 20.83
C GLU A 72 27.87 6.89 22.17
N VAL A 73 27.44 5.74 22.71
CA VAL A 73 26.76 5.66 24.00
C VAL A 73 27.80 5.62 25.11
N LEU A 74 27.85 6.68 25.91
CA LEU A 74 28.79 6.84 27.02
C LEU A 74 28.25 6.22 28.32
N PHE A 75 26.93 6.18 28.47
CA PHE A 75 26.24 5.55 29.60
C PHE A 75 24.86 5.06 29.16
N GLU A 76 24.40 3.93 29.71
CA GLU A 76 23.06 3.38 29.49
C GLU A 76 22.52 2.74 30.78
N TRP A 77 21.24 2.97 31.08
CA TRP A 77 20.57 2.47 32.28
C TRP A 77 19.16 2.00 31.95
N LYS A 78 18.71 0.86 32.50
CA LYS A 78 17.42 0.24 32.19
C LYS A 78 16.57 0.06 33.45
N SER A 79 15.30 0.47 33.39
CA SER A 79 14.43 0.43 34.57
C SER A 79 14.23 -0.98 35.15
N LEU A 80 14.21 -2.03 34.33
CA LEU A 80 13.99 -3.41 34.78
C LEU A 80 15.17 -4.01 35.55
N ASP A 81 16.40 -3.53 35.32
CA ASP A 81 17.59 -4.00 36.02
C ASP A 81 17.68 -3.44 37.46
N HIS A 82 16.88 -2.42 37.79
CA HIS A 82 16.98 -1.66 39.05
C HIS A 82 15.65 -1.41 39.79
N VAL A 83 14.50 -1.38 39.10
CA VAL A 83 13.18 -1.05 39.69
C VAL A 83 12.14 -2.11 39.30
N ASP A 84 11.70 -2.86 40.31
CA ASP A 84 10.62 -3.85 40.20
C ASP A 84 9.27 -3.19 39.82
N PRO A 85 8.50 -3.76 38.86
CA PRO A 85 7.25 -3.15 38.43
C PRO A 85 6.16 -2.99 39.50
N SER A 86 6.23 -3.71 40.62
CA SER A 86 5.35 -3.50 41.79
C SER A 86 5.55 -2.15 42.50
N ALA A 87 6.58 -1.39 42.15
CA ALA A 87 6.76 -0.02 42.61
C ALA A 87 5.86 1.03 41.89
N SER A 88 5.15 0.64 40.83
CA SER A 88 4.23 1.53 40.11
C SER A 88 2.89 1.71 40.83
N TYR A 89 2.43 2.96 40.90
CA TYR A 89 1.07 3.35 41.30
C TYR A 89 0.13 3.50 40.09
N THR A 90 0.66 3.48 38.86
CA THR A 90 -0.13 3.43 37.61
C THR A 90 -0.24 1.98 37.16
N TYR A 91 -1.41 1.35 37.37
CA TYR A 91 -1.71 -0.02 36.94
C TYR A 91 -2.06 -0.09 35.43
N PRO A 92 -2.03 -1.28 34.80
CA PRO A 92 -2.44 -1.44 33.41
C PRO A 92 -3.90 -1.01 33.21
N HIS A 93 -4.20 -0.29 32.12
CA HIS A 93 -5.54 0.21 31.76
C HIS A 93 -6.14 1.22 32.78
N HIS A 94 -5.33 1.88 33.61
CA HIS A 94 -5.82 2.91 34.56
C HIS A 94 -5.67 4.36 34.09
N THR A 95 -4.82 4.63 33.09
CA THR A 95 -4.72 5.94 32.42
C THR A 95 -4.61 5.76 30.90
N ASP A 96 -4.91 6.84 30.16
CA ASP A 96 -4.63 7.02 28.73
C ASP A 96 -3.23 6.54 28.29
N THR A 97 -2.26 6.77 29.15
CA THR A 97 -0.82 6.58 28.96
C THR A 97 -0.30 5.26 29.56
N SER A 98 -1.07 4.61 30.43
CA SER A 98 -0.65 3.38 31.13
C SER A 98 -0.47 2.15 30.24
N GLY A 99 -1.23 2.06 29.14
CA GLY A 99 -1.32 0.85 28.31
C GLY A 99 -1.96 -0.35 29.02
N THR A 100 -2.38 -1.36 28.24
CA THR A 100 -3.15 -2.51 28.77
C THR A 100 -2.31 -3.66 29.30
N GLY A 101 -1.05 -3.76 28.86
CA GLY A 101 -0.16 -4.89 29.15
C GLY A 101 -0.49 -6.19 28.40
N LEU A 102 -1.50 -6.20 27.54
CA LEU A 102 -1.98 -7.42 26.85
C LEU A 102 -1.32 -7.64 25.48
N GLU A 103 -0.74 -6.60 24.88
CA GLU A 103 -0.21 -6.63 23.52
C GLU A 103 0.94 -5.63 23.32
N PRO A 104 1.90 -5.87 22.41
CA PRO A 104 3.10 -5.03 22.29
C PRO A 104 2.83 -3.59 21.84
N ARG A 105 1.66 -3.34 21.22
CA ARG A 105 1.19 -1.99 20.83
C ARG A 105 0.41 -1.27 21.92
N SER A 106 0.21 -1.90 23.07
CA SER A 106 -0.32 -1.30 24.30
C SER A 106 0.34 -1.97 25.52
N PRO A 107 1.68 -1.90 25.63
CA PRO A 107 2.42 -2.49 26.74
C PRO A 107 2.13 -1.69 28.01
N TRP A 108 2.26 -2.30 29.18
CA TRP A 108 2.09 -1.58 30.43
C TRP A 108 3.32 -0.70 30.72
N ASP A 109 3.12 0.61 30.74
CA ASP A 109 4.11 1.58 31.16
C ASP A 109 4.09 1.72 32.69
N TYR A 110 5.11 1.14 33.33
CA TYR A 110 5.25 1.10 34.78
C TYR A 110 6.25 2.13 35.34
N PHE A 111 7.15 2.66 34.50
CA PHE A 111 8.29 3.51 34.91
C PHE A 111 8.50 4.69 33.95
N HIS A 112 7.43 5.39 33.60
CA HIS A 112 7.48 6.53 32.69
C HIS A 112 8.43 7.63 33.19
N ILE A 113 9.54 7.84 32.47
CA ILE A 113 10.57 8.85 32.75
C ILE A 113 10.13 10.20 32.18
N ASN A 114 10.11 11.22 33.03
CA ASN A 114 9.66 12.57 32.70
C ASN A 114 10.76 13.62 32.60
N SER A 115 11.91 13.36 33.23
CA SER A 115 13.09 14.21 33.14
C SER A 115 14.33 13.46 33.60
N ILE A 116 15.47 13.86 33.02
CA ILE A 116 16.80 13.41 33.44
C ILE A 116 17.71 14.62 33.56
N ASP A 117 18.50 14.67 34.62
CA ASP A 117 19.53 15.69 34.87
C ASP A 117 20.86 15.01 35.27
N LYS A 118 21.99 15.72 35.24
CA LYS A 118 23.32 15.19 35.59
C LYS A 118 24.10 16.16 36.49
N ASN A 119 24.62 15.67 37.63
CA ASN A 119 25.40 16.50 38.55
C ASN A 119 26.88 16.62 38.15
N ALA A 120 27.61 17.51 38.84
CA ALA A 120 29.05 17.71 38.64
C ALA A 120 29.94 16.52 39.08
N HIS A 121 29.38 15.49 39.74
CA HIS A 121 30.09 14.26 40.10
C HIS A 121 29.93 13.15 39.06
N GLY A 122 29.00 13.30 38.11
CA GLY A 122 28.69 12.32 37.08
C GLY A 122 27.44 11.48 37.33
N ASP A 123 26.78 11.66 38.48
CA ASP A 123 25.52 10.97 38.83
C ASP A 123 24.33 11.57 38.07
N TYR A 124 23.28 10.77 37.87
CA TYR A 124 22.06 11.18 37.19
C TYR A 124 20.86 11.29 38.15
N LEU A 125 19.95 12.22 37.88
CA LEU A 125 18.68 12.38 38.58
C LEU A 125 17.54 12.02 37.60
N ILE A 126 16.65 11.11 37.99
CA ILE A 126 15.54 10.65 37.14
C ILE A 126 14.21 10.93 37.84
N SER A 127 13.28 11.61 37.16
CA SER A 127 11.88 11.68 37.60
C SER A 127 11.06 10.58 36.93
N SER A 128 10.39 9.72 37.72
CA SER A 128 9.43 8.73 37.23
C SER A 128 8.02 9.04 37.74
N ARG A 129 7.09 9.33 36.84
CA ARG A 129 5.70 9.71 37.23
C ARG A 129 4.89 8.54 37.75
N HIS A 130 5.09 7.34 37.18
CA HIS A 130 4.28 6.17 37.50
C HIS A 130 4.64 5.52 38.84
N THR A 131 5.90 5.64 39.31
CA THR A 131 6.28 5.29 40.69
C THR A 131 6.15 6.45 41.68
N CYS A 132 5.74 7.64 41.22
CA CYS A 132 5.63 8.87 42.01
C CYS A 132 6.91 9.19 42.83
N ALA A 133 8.07 9.02 42.20
CA ALA A 133 9.38 9.11 42.84
C ALA A 133 10.46 9.72 41.95
N ILE A 134 11.48 10.28 42.60
CA ILE A 134 12.71 10.78 41.97
C ILE A 134 13.88 9.94 42.46
N TYR A 135 14.77 9.52 41.57
CA TYR A 135 15.88 8.61 41.85
C TYR A 135 17.22 9.29 41.56
N LYS A 136 18.21 9.11 42.43
CA LYS A 136 19.61 9.40 42.12
C LYS A 136 20.34 8.12 41.74
N ILE A 137 20.93 8.10 40.55
CA ILE A 137 21.65 6.96 39.96
C ILE A 137 23.15 7.26 39.91
N SER A 138 23.96 6.32 40.37
CA SER A 138 25.42 6.38 40.28
C SER A 138 25.90 6.40 38.83
N GLY A 139 26.75 7.37 38.50
CA GLY A 139 27.38 7.48 37.18
C GLY A 139 28.43 6.42 36.86
N VAL A 140 28.75 5.55 37.84
CA VAL A 140 29.83 4.55 37.73
C VAL A 140 29.30 3.14 37.44
N ASP A 141 28.18 2.76 38.06
CA ASP A 141 27.65 1.38 38.04
C ASP A 141 26.13 1.29 37.84
N GLY A 142 25.42 2.42 37.68
CA GLY A 142 23.96 2.44 37.52
C GLY A 142 23.15 2.13 38.78
N SER A 143 23.81 1.97 39.94
CA SER A 143 23.11 1.70 41.20
C SER A 143 22.24 2.89 41.65
N ILE A 144 21.10 2.60 42.28
CA ILE A 144 20.27 3.63 42.91
C ILE A 144 20.92 4.03 44.24
N ILE A 145 21.43 5.26 44.31
CA ILE A 145 22.04 5.84 45.52
C ILE A 145 20.96 6.20 46.54
N TRP A 146 19.88 6.85 46.08
CA TRP A 146 18.69 7.12 46.90
C TRP A 146 17.42 7.28 46.06
N GLN A 147 16.27 7.12 46.72
CA GLN A 147 14.94 7.38 46.18
C GLN A 147 14.21 8.43 47.04
N LEU A 148 13.77 9.52 46.42
CA LEU A 148 12.91 10.53 47.03
C LEU A 148 11.44 10.22 46.69
N HIS A 149 10.61 10.04 47.73
CA HIS A 149 9.18 9.69 47.62
C HIS A 149 8.91 8.31 46.98
N GLY A 150 7.64 7.96 46.77
CA GLY A 150 7.17 6.68 46.21
C GLY A 150 7.19 5.51 47.20
N ALA A 151 7.30 4.28 46.67
CA ALA A 151 7.08 3.05 47.46
C ALA A 151 8.16 2.73 48.52
N LYS A 152 9.39 3.21 48.35
CA LYS A 152 10.55 2.94 49.24
C LYS A 152 11.43 4.19 49.37
N PRO A 153 10.97 5.28 50.00
CA PRO A 153 11.74 6.51 50.11
C PRO A 153 12.93 6.33 51.06
N SER A 154 14.11 6.81 50.65
CA SER A 154 15.33 6.81 51.44
C SER A 154 15.32 7.86 52.57
N PHE A 155 14.45 8.88 52.45
CA PHE A 155 14.36 10.00 53.37
C PHE A 155 12.96 10.12 53.97
N LYS A 156 12.87 10.62 55.20
CA LYS A 156 11.59 11.05 55.75
C LYS A 156 11.19 12.40 55.15
N ASN A 157 10.17 12.39 54.29
CA ASN A 157 9.56 13.60 53.75
C ASN A 157 8.80 14.35 54.86
N ILE A 158 8.95 15.68 54.93
CA ILE A 158 8.37 16.55 55.96
C ILE A 158 7.61 17.68 55.27
N ASN A 159 6.32 17.79 55.61
CA ASN A 159 5.39 18.82 55.16
C ASN A 159 5.10 18.88 53.64
N PHE A 160 5.47 17.86 52.86
CA PHE A 160 5.11 17.74 51.45
C PHE A 160 4.85 16.30 51.01
N SER A 161 4.14 16.19 49.89
CA SER A 161 4.04 15.01 49.02
C SER A 161 4.05 15.47 47.57
N PHE A 162 4.34 14.58 46.64
CA PHE A 162 4.14 14.83 45.21
C PHE A 162 3.67 13.57 44.49
N SER A 163 3.14 13.70 43.28
CA SER A 163 2.83 12.56 42.43
C SER A 163 2.80 12.95 40.97
N GLN A 164 3.18 12.02 40.09
CA GLN A 164 3.11 12.18 38.64
C GLN A 164 3.98 13.34 38.12
N GLN A 165 5.07 13.62 38.84
CA GLN A 165 5.87 14.83 38.76
C GLN A 165 6.78 14.90 37.53
N HIS A 166 6.97 16.11 36.98
CA HIS A 166 7.80 16.40 35.81
C HIS A 166 8.97 17.33 36.17
N ASP A 167 9.96 17.42 35.28
CA ASP A 167 11.09 18.37 35.34
C ASP A 167 11.80 18.46 36.71
N ALA A 168 12.20 17.32 37.26
CA ALA A 168 13.11 17.28 38.40
C ALA A 168 14.51 17.73 37.97
N ARG A 169 15.07 18.74 38.67
CA ARG A 169 16.38 19.36 38.37
C ARG A 169 17.20 19.58 39.63
N TRP A 170 18.52 19.51 39.51
CA TRP A 170 19.44 20.00 40.55
C TRP A 170 19.52 21.53 40.55
N LEU A 171 19.37 22.13 41.73
CA LEU A 171 19.67 23.55 41.97
C LEU A 171 21.01 23.73 42.68
N HIS A 172 21.33 22.83 43.61
CA HIS A 172 22.62 22.76 44.32
C HIS A 172 22.83 21.36 44.90
N GLU A 173 24.07 20.90 45.02
CA GLU A 173 24.40 19.67 45.75
C GLU A 173 25.75 19.80 46.47
N ASN A 174 25.85 19.24 47.66
CA ASN A 174 27.10 19.03 48.39
C ASN A 174 26.98 17.77 49.26
N GLY A 175 28.08 17.33 49.89
CA GLY A 175 28.14 16.09 50.66
C GLY A 175 27.25 16.00 51.93
N THR A 176 26.47 17.04 52.24
CA THR A 176 25.48 17.01 53.33
C THR A 176 24.06 17.34 52.88
N HIS A 177 23.89 18.13 51.82
CA HIS A 177 22.58 18.61 51.36
C HIS A 177 22.45 18.61 49.83
N THR A 178 21.28 18.20 49.33
CA THR A 178 20.87 18.36 47.93
C THR A 178 19.64 19.26 47.86
N LEU A 179 19.65 20.24 46.95
CA LEU A 179 18.53 21.14 46.68
C LEU A 179 18.02 20.90 45.25
N LEU A 180 16.73 20.61 45.11
CA LEU A 180 16.07 20.25 43.85
C LEU A 180 14.88 21.17 43.57
N SER A 181 14.56 21.36 42.29
CA SER A 181 13.23 21.79 41.83
C SER A 181 12.48 20.65 41.15
N LEU A 182 11.15 20.66 41.20
CA LEU A 182 10.28 19.75 40.45
C LEU A 182 8.91 20.39 40.17
N TYR A 183 8.19 19.89 39.17
CA TYR A 183 6.78 20.23 38.91
C TYR A 183 5.86 19.09 39.40
N ASN A 184 5.03 19.35 40.41
CA ASN A 184 4.06 18.39 40.95
C ASN A 184 2.72 18.52 40.22
N ASN A 185 2.35 17.50 39.44
CA ASN A 185 1.07 17.46 38.73
C ASN A 185 -0.11 17.20 39.68
N GLY A 186 0.03 16.25 40.60
CA GLY A 186 -1.01 15.93 41.57
C GLY A 186 -2.27 15.25 40.98
N TYR A 187 -2.23 14.85 39.71
CA TYR A 187 -3.33 14.22 38.96
C TYR A 187 -2.75 13.40 37.80
N ASN A 188 -3.46 12.35 37.34
CA ASN A 188 -3.09 11.54 36.17
C ASN A 188 -4.25 11.23 35.21
N GLY A 189 -5.30 12.06 35.20
CA GLY A 189 -6.53 11.79 34.46
C GLY A 189 -7.55 10.93 35.22
N PHE A 190 -7.08 10.00 36.07
CA PHE A 190 -7.95 9.08 36.82
C PHE A 190 -8.00 9.38 38.33
N ASN A 191 -6.84 9.52 38.97
CA ASN A 191 -6.71 9.74 40.41
C ASN A 191 -6.12 11.14 40.69
N ARG A 192 -6.79 11.93 41.54
CA ARG A 192 -6.38 13.27 41.97
C ARG A 192 -5.89 13.22 43.42
N THR A 193 -4.60 13.47 43.62
CA THR A 193 -3.93 13.43 44.92
C THR A 193 -3.77 14.81 45.55
N HIS A 194 -3.81 15.89 44.76
CA HIS A 194 -3.66 17.27 45.24
C HIS A 194 -4.80 18.18 44.76
N ALA A 195 -4.97 19.33 45.45
CA ALA A 195 -5.95 20.34 45.07
C ALA A 195 -5.55 21.10 43.80
N TYR A 196 -4.25 21.34 43.60
CA TYR A 196 -3.68 22.06 42.45
C TYR A 196 -2.34 21.44 42.06
N SER A 197 -1.86 21.72 40.85
CA SER A 197 -0.46 21.44 40.47
C SER A 197 0.45 22.57 40.94
N SER A 198 1.72 22.33 41.25
CA SER A 198 2.64 23.40 41.66
C SER A 198 4.12 23.10 41.37
N GLY A 199 4.92 24.18 41.26
CA GLY A 199 6.38 24.07 41.30
C GLY A 199 6.84 23.93 42.76
N MET A 200 7.78 23.03 43.04
CA MET A 200 8.28 22.80 44.40
C MET A 200 9.79 22.90 44.46
N ILE A 201 10.32 23.53 45.52
CA ILE A 201 11.74 23.44 45.90
C ILE A 201 11.85 22.49 47.09
N ILE A 202 12.64 21.42 46.94
CA ILE A 202 12.87 20.40 47.97
C ILE A 202 14.34 20.45 48.41
N LEU A 203 14.56 20.50 49.72
CA LEU A 203 15.86 20.33 50.36
C LEU A 203 15.94 18.94 50.99
N ILE A 204 16.97 18.18 50.62
CA ILE A 204 17.34 16.90 51.23
C ILE A 204 18.52 17.15 52.16
N ASP A 205 18.43 16.69 53.40
CA ASP A 205 19.53 16.60 54.37
C ASP A 205 19.93 15.12 54.53
N HIS A 206 21.12 14.80 54.03
CA HIS A 206 21.69 13.44 54.04
C HIS A 206 22.22 13.02 55.40
N VAL A 207 22.43 13.97 56.33
CA VAL A 207 22.90 13.72 57.70
C VAL A 207 21.72 13.44 58.63
N ALA A 208 20.63 14.20 58.49
CA ALA A 208 19.39 13.96 59.23
C ALA A 208 18.51 12.84 58.64
N GLY A 209 18.72 12.47 57.37
CA GLY A 209 17.89 11.48 56.67
C GLY A 209 16.49 12.00 56.34
N THR A 210 16.35 13.30 56.07
CA THR A 210 15.06 13.98 55.88
C THR A 210 15.02 14.79 54.61
N ALA A 211 13.82 15.00 54.07
CA ALA A 211 13.56 15.96 53.01
C ALA A 211 12.47 16.95 53.45
N THR A 212 12.63 18.23 53.13
CA THR A 212 11.68 19.31 53.43
C THR A 212 11.35 20.09 52.16
N GLN A 213 10.11 20.54 52.02
CA GLN A 213 9.76 21.54 51.01
C GLN A 213 10.12 22.94 51.53
N LEU A 214 10.90 23.69 50.76
CA LEU A 214 11.23 25.08 51.06
C LEU A 214 10.25 26.06 50.41
N HIS A 215 9.65 25.70 49.27
CA HIS A 215 8.74 26.57 48.54
C HIS A 215 7.65 25.81 47.75
N ASP A 216 6.47 26.41 47.65
CA ASP A 216 5.32 25.99 46.83
C ASP A 216 4.93 27.14 45.88
N TYR A 217 5.12 26.95 44.57
CA TYR A 217 4.75 27.89 43.52
C TYR A 217 3.42 27.45 42.92
N ALA A 218 2.34 27.92 43.54
CA ALA A 218 0.97 27.57 43.20
C ALA A 218 0.38 28.51 42.11
N PRO A 219 -0.61 28.05 41.33
CA PRO A 219 -1.29 28.88 40.33
C PRO A 219 -2.17 29.95 41.01
N PRO A 220 -2.49 31.05 40.31
CA PRO A 220 -3.44 32.05 40.79
C PRO A 220 -4.77 31.38 41.18
N GLY A 221 -5.37 31.76 42.30
CA GLY A 221 -6.61 31.15 42.78
C GLY A 221 -6.48 29.71 43.35
N LYS A 222 -5.36 29.02 43.12
CA LYS A 222 -5.12 27.62 43.55
C LYS A 222 -6.13 26.60 43.02
N ASP A 223 -6.64 26.82 41.81
CA ASP A 223 -7.69 26.01 41.15
C ASP A 223 -7.17 25.12 40.00
N MET A 224 -6.13 25.55 39.28
CA MET A 224 -5.56 24.82 38.14
C MET A 224 -4.88 23.52 38.55
N ILE A 225 -5.16 22.45 37.79
CA ILE A 225 -4.50 21.15 37.92
C ILE A 225 -4.26 20.52 36.54
N SER A 226 -3.10 19.87 36.38
CA SER A 226 -2.59 19.33 35.12
C SER A 226 -2.36 17.83 35.24
N SER A 227 -3.00 17.03 34.38
CA SER A 227 -2.91 15.55 34.37
C SER A 227 -1.57 15.02 33.86
N SER A 228 -0.83 15.84 33.12
CA SER A 228 0.49 15.52 32.56
C SER A 228 1.24 16.79 32.19
N GLN A 229 2.52 16.62 31.85
CA GLN A 229 3.42 17.68 31.37
C GLN A 229 3.67 18.79 32.41
N GLY A 230 4.48 19.79 32.04
CA GLY A 230 4.77 20.96 32.86
C GLY A 230 6.16 20.94 33.47
N ASN A 231 6.64 22.10 33.92
CA ASN A 231 8.02 22.28 34.32
C ASN A 231 8.24 23.52 35.21
N MET A 232 9.41 23.58 35.86
CA MET A 232 9.81 24.68 36.75
C MET A 232 11.27 25.08 36.49
N GLN A 233 11.47 26.25 35.92
CA GLN A 233 12.80 26.81 35.64
C GLN A 233 13.14 27.93 36.63
N VAL A 234 14.13 27.72 37.49
CA VAL A 234 14.72 28.79 38.31
C VAL A 234 15.64 29.64 37.41
N LEU A 235 15.44 30.96 37.42
CA LEU A 235 16.18 31.91 36.59
C LEU A 235 17.38 32.52 37.35
N PRO A 236 18.40 33.08 36.65
CA PRO A 236 19.60 33.63 37.30
C PRO A 236 19.34 34.77 38.31
N ASN A 237 18.20 35.46 38.20
CA ASN A 237 17.74 36.48 39.13
C ASN A 237 16.88 35.92 40.29
N ARG A 238 16.84 34.59 40.48
CA ARG A 238 16.00 33.84 41.44
C ARG A 238 14.50 33.95 41.23
N HIS A 239 14.03 34.50 40.11
CA HIS A 239 12.64 34.31 39.68
C HIS A 239 12.42 32.84 39.29
N VAL A 240 11.17 32.41 39.30
CA VAL A 240 10.76 31.07 38.84
C VAL A 240 9.82 31.22 37.65
N PHE A 241 10.21 30.62 36.51
CA PHE A 241 9.36 30.52 35.33
C PHE A 241 8.70 29.14 35.29
N MET A 242 7.40 29.11 35.05
CA MET A 242 6.55 27.92 35.14
C MET A 242 5.88 27.64 33.79
N GLY A 243 5.93 26.38 33.35
CA GLY A 243 5.05 25.86 32.30
C GLY A 243 4.00 24.95 32.92
N TRP A 244 2.72 25.23 32.70
CA TRP A 244 1.61 24.56 33.38
C TRP A 244 1.12 23.25 32.69
N GLY A 245 1.92 22.71 31.77
CA GLY A 245 1.75 21.38 31.20
C GLY A 245 0.61 21.28 30.19
N ASN A 246 -0.26 20.28 30.36
CA ASN A 246 -1.42 20.12 29.47
C ASN A 246 -2.39 21.32 29.52
N ASN A 247 -2.27 22.20 30.51
CA ASN A 247 -2.82 23.55 30.48
C ASN A 247 -1.78 24.48 29.82
N ALA A 248 -2.07 25.03 28.63
CA ALA A 248 -1.13 25.86 27.84
C ALA A 248 -0.88 27.29 28.40
N TYR A 249 -0.72 27.39 29.72
CA TYR A 249 -0.41 28.59 30.48
C TYR A 249 1.08 28.65 30.82
N VAL A 250 1.56 29.86 31.06
CA VAL A 250 2.92 30.16 31.58
C VAL A 250 2.83 31.22 32.68
N SER A 251 3.72 31.15 33.66
CA SER A 251 3.85 32.21 34.67
C SER A 251 5.29 32.51 35.05
N GLU A 252 5.51 33.69 35.61
CA GLU A 252 6.75 34.06 36.28
C GLU A 252 6.43 34.52 37.69
N HIS A 253 7.17 33.98 38.66
CA HIS A 253 7.08 34.34 40.06
C HIS A 253 8.42 34.93 40.53
N ASP A 254 8.37 35.79 41.54
CA ASP A 254 9.56 36.28 42.23
C ASP A 254 10.17 35.18 43.14
N ALA A 255 11.25 35.53 43.87
CA ALA A 255 11.92 34.58 44.78
C ALA A 255 11.08 34.19 46.02
N ASN A 256 9.99 34.92 46.31
CA ASN A 256 9.06 34.67 47.42
C ASN A 256 7.73 34.03 46.95
N GLY A 257 7.57 33.80 45.64
CA GLY A 257 6.35 33.24 45.02
C GLY A 257 5.32 34.26 44.56
N GLU A 258 5.57 35.57 44.68
CA GLU A 258 4.67 36.61 44.18
C GLU A 258 4.60 36.55 42.64
N LEU A 259 3.38 36.61 42.09
CA LEU A 259 3.12 36.46 40.66
C LEU A 259 3.48 37.75 39.90
N LEU A 260 4.51 37.67 39.05
CA LEU A 260 4.99 38.78 38.22
C LEU A 260 4.40 38.76 36.81
N LEU A 261 4.11 37.58 36.27
CA LEU A 261 3.52 37.39 34.94
C LEU A 261 2.58 36.19 34.94
N TRP A 262 1.44 36.33 34.26
CA TRP A 262 0.52 35.24 33.93
C TRP A 262 0.12 35.36 32.46
N GLY A 263 0.20 34.26 31.70
CA GLY A 263 -0.12 34.24 30.29
C GLY A 263 -0.56 32.85 29.82
N TYR A 264 -1.13 32.79 28.62
CA TYR A 264 -1.53 31.55 27.96
C TYR A 264 -1.35 31.69 26.45
N ILE A 265 -1.16 30.55 25.78
CA ILE A 265 -1.18 30.48 24.31
C ILE A 265 -2.63 30.26 23.85
N ASP A 266 -3.36 29.38 24.55
CA ASP A 266 -4.80 29.15 24.39
C ASP A 266 -5.39 28.61 25.72
N LYS A 267 -6.72 28.45 25.80
CA LYS A 267 -7.45 27.99 26.99
C LYS A 267 -8.01 26.56 26.93
N GLY A 268 -7.88 25.80 25.83
CA GLY A 268 -8.36 24.40 25.83
C GLY A 268 -8.10 23.52 24.61
N SER A 269 -7.55 24.04 23.51
CA SER A 269 -7.31 23.30 22.25
C SER A 269 -5.88 22.78 22.08
N ILE A 270 -4.92 23.28 22.85
CA ILE A 270 -3.50 22.90 22.78
C ILE A 270 -2.90 22.66 24.17
N MET A 271 -1.82 21.88 24.20
CA MET A 271 -1.03 21.52 25.39
C MET A 271 0.39 22.07 25.27
N ASN A 272 1.10 22.24 26.38
CA ASN A 272 2.48 22.75 26.40
C ASN A 272 3.40 21.85 27.23
N TYR A 273 4.23 21.04 26.55
CA TYR A 273 5.04 20.01 27.23
C TYR A 273 5.98 20.59 28.30
N ARG A 274 6.76 21.63 27.94
CA ARG A 274 7.58 22.45 28.85
C ARG A 274 7.72 23.86 28.29
N ALA A 275 7.58 24.88 29.14
CA ALA A 275 7.86 26.28 28.82
C ALA A 275 9.20 26.72 29.45
N GLN A 276 10.11 27.27 28.65
CA GLN A 276 11.41 27.76 29.12
C GLN A 276 11.67 29.19 28.66
N LYS A 277 12.34 29.99 29.48
CA LYS A 277 12.65 31.40 29.25
C LYS A 277 14.17 31.60 29.17
N PHE A 278 14.63 32.01 28.00
CA PHE A 278 16.05 32.31 27.72
C PHE A 278 16.19 33.62 26.93
N LYS A 279 17.41 34.15 26.85
CA LYS A 279 17.76 35.15 25.84
C LYS A 279 17.96 34.44 24.50
N TRP A 280 16.98 34.57 23.61
CA TRP A 280 16.96 33.94 22.29
C TRP A 280 16.77 35.01 21.19
N ASP A 281 17.43 34.83 20.05
CA ASP A 281 17.30 35.67 18.86
C ASP A 281 17.46 34.80 17.61
N ALA A 282 16.52 34.86 16.67
CA ALA A 282 16.46 33.97 15.51
C ALA A 282 15.79 34.61 14.28
N THR A 283 16.18 34.11 13.10
CA THR A 283 15.68 34.51 11.79
C THR A 283 15.17 33.27 11.03
N PRO A 284 13.92 32.83 11.29
CA PRO A 284 13.36 31.61 10.69
C PRO A 284 13.32 31.67 9.16
N THR A 285 13.44 30.50 8.51
CA THR A 285 13.55 30.41 7.04
C THR A 285 12.24 30.46 6.27
N ASP A 286 11.09 30.25 6.92
CA ASP A 286 9.77 30.45 6.29
C ASP A 286 9.36 31.93 6.36
N VAL A 287 8.33 32.31 5.60
CA VAL A 287 7.79 33.68 5.55
C VAL A 287 6.70 33.91 6.61
N PRO A 288 6.34 35.17 6.92
CA PRO A 288 5.17 35.47 7.74
C PRO A 288 3.89 34.77 7.24
N ALA A 289 3.19 34.11 8.15
CA ALA A 289 1.88 33.55 7.92
C ALA A 289 0.85 34.69 7.96
N LEU A 290 0.01 34.76 6.92
CA LEU A 290 -1.09 35.71 6.82
C LEU A 290 -2.37 34.98 6.45
N TRP A 291 -3.47 35.35 7.11
CA TRP A 291 -4.84 35.11 6.67
C TRP A 291 -5.58 36.45 6.67
N THR A 292 -6.45 36.68 5.68
CA THR A 292 -7.30 37.88 5.62
C THR A 292 -8.75 37.50 5.37
N TYR A 293 -9.64 38.21 6.05
CA TYR A 293 -11.09 37.99 6.07
C TYR A 293 -11.80 39.32 5.81
N ALA A 294 -12.89 39.31 5.05
CA ALA A 294 -13.86 40.41 5.01
C ALA A 294 -15.27 39.82 4.96
N ARG A 295 -16.26 40.46 5.62
CA ARG A 295 -17.62 39.90 5.65
C ARG A 295 -18.26 39.91 4.26
N THR A 296 -17.98 40.91 3.42
CA THR A 296 -18.53 41.03 2.06
C THR A 296 -17.47 41.55 1.07
N THR A 297 -17.76 41.49 -0.22
CA THR A 297 -16.94 42.05 -1.31
C THR A 297 -17.25 43.53 -1.62
N ASP A 298 -18.08 44.18 -0.80
CA ASP A 298 -18.36 45.62 -0.91
C ASP A 298 -17.07 46.44 -0.63
N PRO A 299 -16.70 47.45 -1.45
CA PRO A 299 -15.58 48.34 -1.16
C PRO A 299 -15.57 48.97 0.25
N GLN A 300 -16.72 49.11 0.91
CA GLN A 300 -16.87 49.61 2.29
C GLN A 300 -16.86 48.49 3.37
N SER A 301 -16.70 47.22 2.98
CA SER A 301 -16.55 46.10 3.92
C SER A 301 -15.16 46.11 4.56
N SER A 302 -15.06 45.85 5.85
CA SER A 302 -13.76 45.86 6.54
C SER A 302 -12.95 44.60 6.24
N THR A 303 -11.68 44.76 5.88
CA THR A 303 -10.72 43.64 5.76
C THR A 303 -9.96 43.48 7.08
N THR A 304 -10.15 42.35 7.75
CA THR A 304 -9.38 41.95 8.93
C THR A 304 -8.20 41.06 8.52
N PHE A 305 -7.03 41.29 9.13
CA PHE A 305 -5.74 40.67 8.88
C PHE A 305 -5.28 39.95 10.14
N TYR A 306 -4.91 38.68 10.01
CA TYR A 306 -4.33 37.84 11.06
C TYR A 306 -2.92 37.48 10.62
N VAL A 307 -1.90 38.03 11.30
CA VAL A 307 -0.50 37.82 10.93
C VAL A 307 0.35 37.33 12.10
N SER A 308 1.10 36.27 11.85
CA SER A 308 2.03 35.65 12.81
C SER A 308 3.27 35.13 12.07
N TRP A 309 4.40 35.00 12.78
CA TRP A 309 5.62 34.44 12.20
C TRP A 309 6.41 33.71 13.29
N ASN A 310 6.28 32.38 13.30
CA ASN A 310 6.81 31.56 14.38
C ASN A 310 8.35 31.59 14.40
N GLY A 311 8.92 31.71 15.60
CA GLY A 311 10.38 31.83 15.80
C GLY A 311 10.99 33.20 15.45
N ALA A 312 10.24 34.15 14.88
CA ALA A 312 10.78 35.45 14.48
C ALA A 312 10.86 36.44 15.66
N THR A 313 12.04 36.61 16.23
CA THR A 313 12.29 37.42 17.45
C THR A 313 12.37 38.92 17.18
N ARG A 314 12.82 39.33 15.99
CA ARG A 314 13.17 40.73 15.68
C ARG A 314 12.01 41.59 15.18
N VAL A 315 10.85 41.00 14.88
CA VAL A 315 9.70 41.74 14.35
C VAL A 315 9.16 42.74 15.38
N ARG A 316 9.12 44.02 15.02
CA ARG A 316 8.52 45.09 15.82
C ARG A 316 7.24 45.62 15.21
N TYR A 317 7.17 45.73 13.89
CA TYR A 317 6.00 46.23 13.19
C TYR A 317 5.57 45.31 12.06
N TRP A 318 4.28 45.34 11.75
CA TRP A 318 3.62 44.68 10.64
C TRP A 318 3.10 45.74 9.67
N ARG A 319 3.64 45.80 8.46
CA ARG A 319 3.14 46.71 7.43
C ARG A 319 2.20 45.97 6.49
N PHE A 320 0.94 46.39 6.43
CA PHE A 320 -0.10 45.73 5.65
C PHE A 320 -0.29 46.37 4.28
N TYR A 321 -0.60 45.54 3.28
CA TYR A 321 -0.77 45.94 1.88
C TYR A 321 -2.04 45.36 1.28
N GLY A 322 -2.68 46.13 0.39
CA GLY A 322 -3.90 45.73 -0.33
C GLY A 322 -3.83 46.00 -1.83
N ALA A 323 -4.51 45.19 -2.63
CA ALA A 323 -4.70 45.37 -4.07
C ALA A 323 -6.03 44.75 -4.55
N TRP A 324 -6.48 45.20 -5.72
CA TRP A 324 -7.61 44.60 -6.45
C TRP A 324 -7.20 43.41 -7.33
N ASN A 325 -5.90 43.23 -7.61
CA ASN A 325 -5.39 42.15 -8.45
C ASN A 325 -4.05 41.63 -7.89
N ASN A 326 -3.76 40.34 -8.06
CA ASN A 326 -2.55 39.68 -7.55
C ASN A 326 -1.24 40.25 -8.16
N THR A 327 -1.33 40.84 -9.36
CA THR A 327 -0.23 41.55 -10.02
C THR A 327 -0.03 42.99 -9.52
N GLY A 328 -0.91 43.47 -8.63
CA GLY A 328 -0.90 44.85 -8.13
C GLY A 328 -1.56 45.87 -9.09
N PRO A 329 -1.29 47.18 -8.92
CA PRO A 329 -0.42 47.75 -7.89
C PRO A 329 -0.96 47.52 -6.47
N TYR A 330 -0.05 47.35 -5.50
CA TYR A 330 -0.39 47.23 -4.09
C TYR A 330 -0.16 48.56 -3.36
N SER A 331 -1.16 49.05 -2.64
CA SER A 331 -1.04 50.17 -1.71
C SER A 331 -0.54 49.70 -0.35
N VAL A 332 0.26 50.52 0.33
CA VAL A 332 0.43 50.43 1.79
C VAL A 332 -0.89 50.83 2.43
N LEU A 333 -1.32 50.09 3.45
CA LEU A 333 -2.51 50.41 4.24
C LEU A 333 -2.11 51.10 5.56
N ASP A 334 -1.32 50.41 6.38
CA ASP A 334 -0.91 50.86 7.72
C ASP A 334 0.32 50.08 8.23
N GLU A 335 0.93 50.55 9.32
CA GLU A 335 2.07 49.92 10.00
C GLU A 335 1.80 49.76 11.51
N VAL A 336 1.66 48.51 11.96
CA VAL A 336 1.05 48.16 13.25
C VAL A 336 2.08 47.49 14.17
N PRO A 337 2.24 47.93 15.44
CA PRO A 337 3.19 47.32 16.36
C PRO A 337 2.76 45.91 16.79
N LYS A 338 3.69 44.95 16.74
CA LYS A 338 3.48 43.55 17.14
C LYS A 338 3.34 43.44 18.67
N LYS A 339 2.13 43.13 19.15
CA LYS A 339 1.80 43.05 20.60
C LYS A 339 1.82 41.64 21.19
N GLY A 340 1.68 40.60 20.38
CA GLY A 340 1.60 39.20 20.82
C GLY A 340 2.39 38.24 19.92
N PHE A 341 2.04 36.95 19.95
CA PHE A 341 2.50 35.99 18.94
C PHE A 341 1.91 36.36 17.57
N GLU A 342 0.58 36.33 17.50
CA GLU A 342 -0.22 36.86 16.40
C GLU A 342 -0.52 38.35 16.61
N THR A 343 -0.83 39.04 15.52
CA THR A 343 -1.33 40.41 15.52
C THR A 343 -2.55 40.48 14.62
N VAL A 344 -3.68 40.93 15.19
CA VAL A 344 -4.93 41.14 14.47
C VAL A 344 -5.06 42.63 14.16
N TYR A 345 -5.46 42.96 12.94
CA TYR A 345 -5.65 44.33 12.46
C TYR A 345 -6.84 44.41 11.51
N THR A 346 -7.61 45.51 11.50
CA THR A 346 -8.77 45.67 10.62
C THR A 346 -8.71 46.99 9.87
N TRP A 347 -8.75 46.93 8.54
CA TRP A 347 -8.81 48.08 7.64
C TRP A 347 -10.27 48.32 7.20
N PRO A 348 -10.78 49.57 7.12
CA PRO A 348 -12.19 49.87 6.84
C PRO A 348 -12.67 49.65 5.39
N HIS A 349 -11.83 49.14 4.49
CA HIS A 349 -12.19 48.89 3.08
C HIS A 349 -11.81 47.49 2.62
N PHE A 350 -12.51 46.99 1.60
CA PHE A 350 -12.26 45.67 1.05
C PHE A 350 -11.06 45.68 0.11
N TYR A 351 -10.16 44.71 0.28
CA TYR A 351 -9.12 44.39 -0.70
C TYR A 351 -9.12 42.90 -1.00
N GLN A 352 -9.31 42.55 -2.26
CA GLN A 352 -9.38 41.17 -2.73
C GLN A 352 -8.03 40.44 -2.56
N TRP A 353 -6.92 41.15 -2.73
CA TRP A 353 -5.57 40.62 -2.59
C TRP A 353 -4.75 41.39 -1.56
N THR A 354 -4.03 40.69 -0.69
CA THR A 354 -3.33 41.25 0.47
C THR A 354 -1.93 40.66 0.66
N TYR A 355 -1.06 41.38 1.37
CA TYR A 355 0.14 40.80 2.00
C TYR A 355 0.58 41.62 3.22
N ALA A 356 1.52 41.09 4.00
CA ALA A 356 2.13 41.77 5.14
C ALA A 356 3.66 41.70 5.08
N GLU A 357 4.34 42.77 5.50
CA GLU A 357 5.79 42.80 5.73
C GLU A 357 6.10 42.76 7.23
N ALA A 358 7.06 41.93 7.62
CA ALA A 358 7.67 41.96 8.95
C ALA A 358 8.79 43.00 8.97
N VAL A 359 8.73 43.97 9.88
CA VAL A 359 9.68 45.09 9.98
C VAL A 359 10.38 45.04 11.36
N ASP A 360 11.70 45.29 11.38
CA ASP A 360 12.49 45.39 12.61
C ASP A 360 12.37 46.76 13.31
N LEU A 361 13.18 47.01 14.34
CA LEU A 361 13.15 48.26 15.11
C LEU A 361 13.73 49.44 14.31
N GLU A 362 14.63 49.12 13.37
CA GLU A 362 15.36 50.04 12.52
C GLU A 362 14.57 50.41 11.24
N GLY A 363 13.33 49.92 11.10
CA GLY A 363 12.44 50.21 9.97
C GLY A 363 12.71 49.36 8.71
N LYS A 364 13.59 48.36 8.81
CA LYS A 364 13.98 47.49 7.69
C LYS A 364 13.06 46.27 7.61
N VAL A 365 12.67 45.92 6.39
CA VAL A 365 11.90 44.71 6.10
C VAL A 365 12.78 43.46 6.31
N LEU A 366 12.32 42.57 7.19
CA LEU A 366 12.94 41.27 7.48
C LEU A 366 12.46 40.20 6.50
N ALA A 367 11.15 40.15 6.23
CA ALA A 367 10.52 39.23 5.29
C ALA A 367 9.12 39.75 4.89
N LYS A 368 8.57 39.20 3.82
CA LYS A 368 7.22 39.48 3.30
C LYS A 368 6.41 38.18 3.23
N SER A 369 5.14 38.21 3.62
CA SER A 369 4.20 37.09 3.46
C SER A 369 3.99 36.76 1.99
N ARG A 370 3.48 35.56 1.70
CA ARG A 370 2.89 35.30 0.37
C ARG A 370 1.72 36.26 0.15
N ASN A 371 1.46 36.61 -1.11
CA ASN A 371 0.19 37.26 -1.49
C ASN A 371 -0.96 36.31 -1.10
N LYS A 372 -2.02 36.85 -0.51
CA LYS A 372 -3.21 36.13 -0.07
C LYS A 372 -4.45 36.69 -0.75
N PHE A 373 -5.41 35.81 -1.03
CA PHE A 373 -6.76 36.21 -1.40
C PHE A 373 -7.55 36.38 -0.09
N THR A 374 -8.28 37.48 0.05
CA THR A 374 -9.14 37.72 1.23
C THR A 374 -10.36 36.83 1.17
N PHE A 375 -10.54 35.99 2.20
CA PHE A 375 -11.72 35.14 2.31
C PHE A 375 -12.96 36.01 2.56
N THR A 376 -14.03 35.72 1.81
CA THR A 376 -15.35 36.32 1.98
C THR A 376 -16.41 35.22 2.02
N PRO A 377 -17.26 35.14 3.05
CA PRO A 377 -18.32 34.13 3.13
C PRO A 377 -19.40 34.33 2.06
N SER A 378 -20.15 33.26 1.74
CA SER A 378 -21.30 33.33 0.82
C SER A 378 -22.40 34.25 1.36
N PRO A 379 -23.28 34.83 0.52
CA PRO A 379 -24.38 35.69 0.97
C PRO A 379 -25.30 35.05 2.02
N GLU A 380 -25.45 33.73 2.02
CA GLU A 380 -26.20 32.95 3.01
C GLU A 380 -25.46 32.93 4.36
N LEU A 381 -24.16 32.64 4.34
CA LEU A 381 -23.33 32.55 5.54
C LEU A 381 -23.01 33.93 6.16
N GLN A 382 -23.09 35.01 5.37
CA GLN A 382 -22.87 36.39 5.80
C GLN A 382 -23.75 36.84 6.97
N GLY A 383 -24.95 36.27 7.13
CA GLY A 383 -25.84 36.54 8.27
C GLY A 383 -25.36 35.94 9.59
N TYR A 384 -24.41 34.99 9.54
CA TYR A 384 -23.92 34.21 10.68
C TYR A 384 -22.44 34.46 11.00
N CYS A 385 -21.76 35.31 10.22
CA CYS A 385 -20.37 35.70 10.47
C CYS A 385 -20.24 37.14 10.99
N THR A 386 -19.21 37.37 11.80
CA THR A 386 -18.84 38.71 12.29
C THR A 386 -18.02 39.49 11.25
N ASP A 387 -17.66 40.73 11.55
CA ASP A 387 -16.74 41.53 10.72
C ASP A 387 -15.25 41.12 10.87
N GLN A 388 -14.94 40.18 11.77
CA GLN A 388 -13.59 39.67 12.02
C GLN A 388 -13.41 38.20 11.58
N GLY A 389 -14.47 37.39 11.63
CA GLY A 389 -14.46 36.00 11.16
C GLY A 389 -15.81 35.29 11.26
N CYS A 390 -15.87 34.08 10.72
CA CYS A 390 -16.96 33.12 10.90
C CYS A 390 -16.61 32.12 12.01
N GLU A 391 -17.58 31.66 12.79
CA GLU A 391 -17.39 30.55 13.73
C GLU A 391 -17.46 29.18 13.03
N ASN A 392 -17.05 28.11 13.73
CA ASN A 392 -17.12 26.75 13.21
C ASN A 392 -18.58 26.28 13.10
N ALA A 393 -18.92 25.59 12.02
CA ALA A 393 -20.23 24.95 11.87
C ALA A 393 -20.42 23.85 12.93
N VAL A 394 -21.54 23.92 13.67
CA VAL A 394 -21.91 22.96 14.73
C VAL A 394 -22.86 21.85 14.26
N ALA A 395 -23.46 22.03 13.07
CA ALA A 395 -24.36 21.10 12.41
C ALA A 395 -24.31 21.32 10.88
N TYR A 396 -25.02 20.49 10.12
CA TYR A 396 -25.38 20.81 8.73
C TYR A 396 -26.58 21.76 8.69
N GLY A 397 -26.75 22.46 7.56
CA GLY A 397 -27.82 23.45 7.38
C GLY A 397 -27.61 24.76 8.16
N LEU A 398 -28.63 25.60 8.17
CA LEU A 398 -28.70 26.82 8.96
C LEU A 398 -29.26 26.54 10.37
N PRO A 399 -28.85 27.31 11.41
CA PRO A 399 -29.35 27.15 12.77
C PRO A 399 -30.88 27.26 12.86
N GLY A 400 -31.55 26.11 13.07
CA GLY A 400 -33.00 25.99 13.14
C GLY A 400 -33.62 25.10 12.05
N GLU A 401 -32.85 24.69 11.03
CA GLU A 401 -33.30 23.71 10.05
C GLU A 401 -33.31 22.30 10.66
N ALA A 402 -34.48 21.64 10.63
CA ALA A 402 -34.61 20.23 10.97
C ALA A 402 -34.22 19.37 9.75
N GLU A 403 -33.66 18.18 10.02
CA GLU A 403 -33.32 17.18 8.99
C GLU A 403 -32.34 17.66 7.89
N ALA A 404 -31.52 18.68 8.21
CA ALA A 404 -30.46 19.14 7.32
C ALA A 404 -29.35 18.07 7.15
N GLU A 405 -29.22 17.53 5.94
CA GLU A 405 -28.22 16.51 5.58
C GLU A 405 -27.20 17.03 4.54
N PRO A 406 -25.97 16.47 4.50
CA PRO A 406 -24.96 16.85 3.51
C PRO A 406 -25.34 16.37 2.09
N PHE A 407 -25.73 17.31 1.24
CA PHE A 407 -26.08 17.05 -0.17
C PHE A 407 -24.93 17.36 -1.14
N ILE A 408 -25.00 16.82 -2.37
CA ILE A 408 -24.08 17.17 -3.45
C ILE A 408 -24.60 18.45 -4.12
N PRO A 409 -23.85 19.56 -4.13
CA PRO A 409 -24.32 20.80 -4.74
C PRO A 409 -24.46 20.66 -6.27
N PRO A 410 -25.48 21.29 -6.88
CA PRO A 410 -25.68 21.28 -8.33
C PRO A 410 -24.42 21.57 -9.17
N PRO A 411 -24.26 20.92 -10.35
CA PRO A 411 -23.14 21.17 -11.24
C PRO A 411 -22.98 22.66 -11.58
N GLY A 412 -21.77 23.18 -11.36
CA GLY A 412 -21.43 24.60 -11.57
C GLY A 412 -21.38 25.45 -10.30
N ILE A 413 -21.91 24.99 -9.16
CA ILE A 413 -21.89 25.76 -7.89
C ILE A 413 -20.52 25.70 -7.18
N ASN A 414 -19.74 24.63 -7.36
CA ASN A 414 -18.39 24.49 -6.80
C ASN A 414 -17.35 25.39 -7.51
N THR A 415 -17.46 26.70 -7.31
CA THR A 415 -16.57 27.74 -7.86
C THR A 415 -15.35 28.00 -6.97
N VAL A 416 -14.54 26.96 -6.74
CA VAL A 416 -13.15 27.14 -6.31
C VAL A 416 -12.28 27.15 -7.57
N PRO A 417 -11.88 28.32 -8.10
CA PRO A 417 -11.16 28.40 -9.37
C PRO A 417 -9.72 27.90 -9.22
N TRP A 418 -9.47 26.65 -9.65
CA TRP A 418 -8.11 26.23 -9.98
C TRP A 418 -7.70 26.90 -11.29
N ILE A 419 -6.94 28.00 -11.18
CA ILE A 419 -6.36 28.71 -12.32
C ILE A 419 -5.05 28.01 -12.69
N ASP A 420 -4.96 27.48 -13.91
CA ASP A 420 -3.68 27.04 -14.47
C ASP A 420 -2.78 28.26 -14.72
N PRO A 421 -1.60 28.38 -14.08
CA PRO A 421 -0.69 29.49 -14.32
C PRO A 421 -0.15 29.56 -15.76
N GLU A 422 -0.20 28.46 -16.51
CA GLU A 422 0.28 28.39 -17.90
C GLU A 422 -0.87 28.54 -18.94
N HIS A 423 -2.14 28.40 -18.53
CA HIS A 423 -3.31 28.43 -19.44
C HIS A 423 -4.52 29.20 -18.86
N PRO A 424 -4.41 30.52 -18.62
CA PRO A 424 -5.51 31.32 -18.06
C PRO A 424 -6.76 31.41 -18.96
N GLU A 425 -6.63 31.12 -20.26
CA GLU A 425 -7.72 31.12 -21.24
C GLU A 425 -8.72 29.95 -21.06
N ALA A 426 -8.34 28.90 -20.32
CA ALA A 426 -8.92 27.56 -20.44
C ALA A 426 -10.17 27.29 -19.58
N HIS A 427 -11.16 28.20 -19.60
CA HIS A 427 -12.43 28.01 -18.87
C HIS A 427 -13.67 27.98 -19.76
N PHE A 428 -14.09 26.75 -20.06
CA PHE A 428 -15.46 26.30 -20.36
C PHE A 428 -16.21 26.86 -21.58
N ASP A 429 -16.08 26.14 -22.70
CA ASP A 429 -17.25 25.84 -23.54
C ASP A 429 -17.93 24.57 -22.98
N TRP A 430 -18.98 24.76 -22.19
CA TRP A 430 -20.03 23.74 -22.02
C TRP A 430 -21.20 24.18 -22.91
N GLY A 431 -21.38 23.48 -24.03
CA GLY A 431 -22.21 23.93 -25.15
C GLY A 431 -23.65 24.33 -24.76
N GLN A 432 -24.11 25.43 -25.36
CA GLN A 432 -25.42 26.02 -25.06
C GLN A 432 -26.61 25.07 -25.35
N VAL A 433 -27.61 25.15 -24.48
CA VAL A 433 -29.02 24.88 -24.85
C VAL A 433 -29.83 26.12 -24.46
N GLY A 434 -30.46 26.75 -25.44
CA GLY A 434 -31.33 27.91 -25.22
C GLY A 434 -32.76 27.52 -24.88
N GLY A 435 -33.46 28.36 -24.11
CA GLY A 435 -34.92 28.36 -24.03
C GLY A 435 -35.54 29.39 -25.00
N PRO A 436 -36.83 29.77 -24.83
CA PRO A 436 -37.81 29.24 -23.88
C PRO A 436 -39.10 28.68 -24.53
N GLU A 437 -39.93 28.04 -23.71
CA GLU A 437 -41.40 27.87 -23.80
C GLU A 437 -42.10 27.76 -25.18
N THR A 438 -42.73 26.61 -25.45
CA THR A 438 -44.22 26.50 -25.57
C THR A 438 -44.68 25.05 -25.81
N ALA A 439 -44.90 24.28 -24.73
CA ALA A 439 -45.73 23.07 -24.75
C ALA A 439 -46.21 22.76 -23.32
N LEU A 440 -47.52 22.58 -23.14
CA LEU A 440 -48.17 22.46 -21.83
C LEU A 440 -48.31 20.98 -21.38
N GLU A 441 -48.06 20.74 -20.09
CA GLU A 441 -48.57 19.66 -19.22
C GLU A 441 -48.96 18.28 -19.82
N SER A 442 -48.24 17.21 -19.44
CA SER A 442 -48.83 15.85 -19.24
C SER A 442 -47.86 14.77 -18.70
N ALA A 443 -46.69 15.11 -18.12
CA ALA A 443 -45.64 14.11 -17.78
C ALA A 443 -45.09 14.15 -16.34
N THR A 444 -45.53 15.06 -15.48
CA THR A 444 -45.03 15.22 -14.10
C THR A 444 -45.68 14.22 -13.13
N GLY A 445 -45.34 12.93 -13.28
CA GLY A 445 -45.85 11.86 -12.41
C GLY A 445 -45.16 10.49 -12.59
N ALA A 446 -43.99 10.43 -13.22
CA ALA A 446 -43.30 9.17 -13.53
C ALA A 446 -41.75 9.30 -13.63
N LEU A 447 -41.15 10.31 -13.00
CA LEU A 447 -39.76 10.71 -13.28
C LEU A 447 -38.88 11.08 -12.06
N GLU A 448 -39.34 10.81 -10.83
CA GLU A 448 -38.49 10.95 -9.61
C GLU A 448 -37.73 9.66 -9.26
N ASP A 449 -38.27 8.46 -9.55
CA ASP A 449 -37.63 7.17 -9.22
C ASP A 449 -36.32 6.86 -9.97
N ALA A 450 -35.98 7.64 -11.01
CA ALA A 450 -34.95 7.29 -11.98
C ALA A 450 -33.49 7.53 -11.51
N TYR A 451 -33.25 8.37 -10.50
CA TYR A 451 -31.90 8.85 -10.18
C TYR A 451 -31.12 8.06 -9.10
N HIS A 452 -31.76 7.15 -8.37
CA HIS A 452 -31.11 6.40 -7.29
C HIS A 452 -30.50 5.03 -7.68
N THR A 453 -30.49 4.64 -8.96
CA THR A 453 -30.15 3.24 -9.38
C THR A 453 -29.09 3.09 -10.48
N GLY A 454 -28.11 3.99 -10.59
CA GLY A 454 -26.82 3.73 -11.26
C GLY A 454 -25.76 3.25 -10.24
N TRP A 455 -24.96 2.20 -10.43
CA TRP A 455 -24.64 1.42 -11.64
C TRP A 455 -24.83 -0.11 -11.47
N VAL A 456 -25.38 -0.58 -10.34
CA VAL A 456 -25.52 -2.02 -10.06
C VAL A 456 -26.73 -2.64 -10.78
N ALA A 457 -27.82 -1.88 -10.93
CA ALA A 457 -29.08 -2.36 -11.48
C ALA A 457 -29.01 -2.82 -12.95
N PRO A 458 -28.30 -2.16 -13.89
CA PRO A 458 -28.25 -2.61 -15.29
C PRO A 458 -27.56 -3.97 -15.46
N VAL A 459 -26.50 -4.23 -14.69
CA VAL A 459 -25.74 -5.50 -14.77
C VAL A 459 -26.51 -6.63 -14.10
N ALA A 460 -27.11 -6.38 -12.94
CA ALA A 460 -27.96 -7.35 -12.26
C ALA A 460 -29.26 -7.65 -13.06
N GLY A 461 -29.89 -6.61 -13.61
CA GLY A 461 -31.09 -6.72 -14.43
C GLY A 461 -30.85 -7.48 -15.74
N ALA A 462 -29.73 -7.25 -16.42
CA ALA A 462 -29.34 -8.03 -17.58
C ALA A 462 -29.12 -9.52 -17.24
N ILE A 463 -28.51 -9.82 -16.08
CA ILE A 463 -28.32 -11.21 -15.63
C ILE A 463 -29.67 -11.88 -15.32
N VAL A 464 -30.60 -11.19 -14.64
CA VAL A 464 -31.93 -11.74 -14.35
C VAL A 464 -32.77 -11.92 -15.62
N ALA A 465 -32.83 -10.91 -16.49
CA ALA A 465 -33.59 -10.98 -17.75
C ALA A 465 -33.10 -12.10 -18.67
N ILE A 466 -31.77 -12.27 -18.80
CA ILE A 466 -31.20 -13.36 -19.61
C ILE A 466 -31.50 -14.74 -19.00
N VAL A 467 -31.58 -14.86 -17.67
CA VAL A 467 -31.95 -16.12 -17.01
C VAL A 467 -33.45 -16.42 -17.16
N ASP A 468 -34.32 -15.43 -17.03
CA ASP A 468 -35.77 -15.59 -17.24
C ASP A 468 -36.10 -15.87 -18.72
N ASP A 469 -35.48 -15.19 -19.69
CA ASP A 469 -35.63 -15.50 -21.12
C ASP A 469 -35.18 -16.93 -21.44
N PHE A 470 -34.08 -17.40 -20.83
CA PHE A 470 -33.61 -18.78 -21.02
C PHE A 470 -34.55 -19.81 -20.40
N ALA A 471 -35.12 -19.52 -19.22
CA ALA A 471 -36.15 -20.36 -18.60
C ALA A 471 -37.46 -20.38 -19.40
N TYR A 472 -37.86 -19.24 -19.96
CA TYR A 472 -39.04 -19.10 -20.82
C TYR A 472 -38.87 -19.87 -22.13
N LEU A 473 -37.73 -19.71 -22.83
CA LEU A 473 -37.41 -20.46 -24.05
C LEU A 473 -37.36 -21.97 -23.81
N ASN A 474 -36.73 -22.44 -22.73
CA ASN A 474 -36.65 -23.87 -22.44
C ASN A 474 -38.04 -24.47 -22.13
N THR A 475 -38.91 -23.71 -21.47
CA THR A 475 -40.31 -24.08 -21.23
C THR A 475 -41.13 -24.08 -22.52
N TYR A 476 -40.93 -23.10 -23.40
CA TYR A 476 -41.62 -22.97 -24.68
C TYR A 476 -41.28 -24.15 -25.63
N TYR A 477 -40.00 -24.53 -25.70
CA TYR A 477 -39.57 -25.70 -26.50
C TYR A 477 -40.17 -27.01 -25.96
N SER A 478 -40.23 -27.19 -24.64
CA SER A 478 -40.84 -28.36 -23.99
C SER A 478 -42.34 -28.53 -24.29
N ILE A 479 -43.07 -27.44 -24.53
CA ILE A 479 -44.51 -27.46 -24.84
C ILE A 479 -44.77 -27.58 -26.37
N SER A 480 -43.85 -27.08 -27.21
CA SER A 480 -44.04 -27.02 -28.66
C SER A 480 -44.09 -28.38 -29.39
N THR A 481 -43.59 -29.45 -28.78
CA THR A 481 -43.48 -30.80 -29.37
C THR A 481 -44.75 -31.66 -29.30
N LEU A 482 -45.79 -31.22 -28.57
CA LEU A 482 -47.04 -31.95 -28.38
C LEU A 482 -48.20 -31.49 -29.30
N GLY A 483 -47.95 -30.54 -30.20
CA GLY A 483 -49.00 -29.72 -30.84
C GLY A 483 -49.38 -29.99 -32.31
N GLN A 484 -48.97 -31.10 -32.96
CA GLN A 484 -49.29 -31.36 -34.38
C GLN A 484 -50.29 -32.51 -34.63
N ARG A 485 -51.59 -32.18 -34.75
CA ARG A 485 -52.56 -32.94 -35.58
C ARG A 485 -53.66 -32.05 -36.16
N HIS A 486 -53.72 -32.01 -37.50
CA HIS A 486 -54.79 -31.40 -38.34
C HIS A 486 -54.91 -29.85 -38.22
N GLY A 487 -55.19 -29.08 -39.28
CA GLY A 487 -55.38 -29.37 -40.70
C GLY A 487 -56.15 -28.23 -41.40
N TYR A 488 -55.93 -28.04 -42.71
CA TYR A 488 -56.64 -27.11 -43.62
C TYR A 488 -56.38 -25.59 -43.52
N THR A 489 -56.83 -24.89 -44.57
CA THR A 489 -56.39 -23.56 -45.03
C THR A 489 -57.62 -22.65 -45.36
N PRO A 490 -57.57 -21.52 -46.12
CA PRO A 490 -57.77 -20.18 -45.52
C PRO A 490 -58.87 -19.29 -46.17
N SER A 491 -59.27 -18.16 -45.57
CA SER A 491 -59.66 -16.91 -46.29
C SER A 491 -60.18 -15.70 -45.45
N SER A 492 -59.84 -14.49 -45.92
CA SER A 492 -60.72 -13.28 -46.12
C SER A 492 -61.42 -12.47 -45.00
N VAL A 493 -60.81 -11.32 -44.63
CA VAL A 493 -61.34 -9.90 -44.55
C VAL A 493 -62.60 -9.55 -43.64
N PRO A 494 -63.17 -8.30 -43.54
CA PRO A 494 -63.53 -7.69 -42.22
C PRO A 494 -64.99 -7.14 -42.07
N ILE A 495 -65.33 -6.38 -40.99
CA ILE A 495 -66.16 -5.11 -40.93
C ILE A 495 -66.63 -4.69 -39.48
N ARG A 496 -67.14 -3.45 -39.36
CA ARG A 496 -67.43 -2.51 -38.23
C ARG A 496 -68.62 -2.79 -37.24
N ILE A 497 -68.46 -2.34 -35.98
CA ILE A 497 -69.22 -1.28 -35.19
C ILE A 497 -70.70 -1.00 -35.60
N PRO A 498 -71.77 -0.99 -34.73
CA PRO A 498 -72.02 0.06 -33.68
C PRO A 498 -72.92 -0.18 -32.40
N VAL A 499 -72.67 0.67 -31.37
CA VAL A 499 -73.50 1.43 -30.37
C VAL A 499 -74.95 1.03 -29.94
N ASP A 500 -75.21 0.99 -28.60
CA ASP A 500 -76.41 1.47 -27.81
C ASP A 500 -76.29 1.10 -26.28
N ILE A 501 -77.01 1.59 -25.23
CA ILE A 501 -77.78 2.82 -24.87
C ILE A 501 -77.95 2.96 -23.30
N SER A 502 -78.66 3.97 -22.75
CA SER A 502 -78.86 4.30 -21.28
C SER A 502 -80.36 4.21 -20.81
N PRO A 503 -80.84 4.66 -19.60
CA PRO A 503 -80.29 5.12 -18.28
C PRO A 503 -80.94 4.33 -17.07
N PRO A 504 -81.56 4.82 -15.93
CA PRO A 504 -81.46 6.02 -15.04
C PRO A 504 -81.57 5.81 -13.47
N SER A 505 -81.51 6.92 -12.70
CA SER A 505 -82.23 7.32 -11.42
C SER A 505 -81.82 6.86 -9.98
N MET A 506 -82.43 7.51 -8.95
CA MET A 506 -81.97 7.77 -7.53
C MET A 506 -83.14 7.60 -6.51
N PRO A 507 -83.01 7.65 -5.14
CA PRO A 507 -82.92 8.91 -4.34
C PRO A 507 -82.26 8.83 -2.91
N VAL A 508 -82.39 9.90 -2.08
CA VAL A 508 -81.85 10.09 -0.69
C VAL A 508 -82.98 10.38 0.33
N PRO A 509 -82.77 10.42 1.68
CA PRO A 509 -82.84 11.73 2.39
C PRO A 509 -82.11 11.93 3.77
N LYS A 510 -81.67 13.18 4.03
CA LYS A 510 -81.61 13.94 5.34
C LYS A 510 -80.68 13.48 6.49
N SER A 511 -80.19 14.33 7.43
CA SER A 511 -79.96 15.81 7.59
C SER A 511 -79.45 16.06 9.04
N ALA A 512 -78.80 17.14 9.52
CA ALA A 512 -78.41 18.49 9.05
C ALA A 512 -77.04 18.87 9.74
N SER A 513 -76.63 20.07 10.22
CA SER A 513 -77.14 21.47 10.32
C SER A 513 -76.03 22.45 10.82
N GLN A 514 -76.05 23.72 10.40
CA GLN A 514 -75.38 24.94 10.96
C GLN A 514 -73.82 24.98 10.99
N GLY A 515 -73.09 26.00 10.48
CA GLY A 515 -73.42 27.30 9.84
C GLY A 515 -73.24 28.50 10.79
N THR A 516 -72.71 29.69 10.45
CA THR A 516 -72.31 30.37 9.16
C THR A 516 -71.09 31.32 9.46
N ASN A 517 -70.66 32.42 8.78
CA ASN A 517 -71.19 33.35 7.75
C ASN A 517 -70.07 34.24 7.10
N HIS A 518 -70.47 35.20 6.23
CA HIS A 518 -69.78 36.45 5.78
C HIS A 518 -68.61 36.43 4.76
N GLN A 519 -68.96 36.58 3.47
CA GLN A 519 -68.79 37.78 2.60
C GLN A 519 -67.87 38.95 3.08
N SER A 520 -67.25 39.82 2.25
CA SER A 520 -66.87 39.90 0.80
C SER A 520 -66.50 41.37 0.44
N PHE A 521 -65.60 41.68 -0.51
CA PHE A 521 -65.74 42.72 -1.60
C PHE A 521 -64.42 43.09 -2.34
N SER A 522 -64.56 43.64 -3.57
CA SER A 522 -63.71 44.53 -4.43
C SER A 522 -62.23 44.85 -4.10
N GLY A 523 -61.35 45.21 -5.07
CA GLY A 523 -61.52 45.45 -6.52
C GLY A 523 -60.56 46.54 -7.08
N SER A 524 -60.60 46.83 -8.40
CA SER A 524 -59.69 47.72 -9.19
C SER A 524 -58.21 47.26 -9.28
N SER A 525 -57.46 47.27 -10.40
CA SER A 525 -57.43 48.06 -11.66
C SER A 525 -56.70 49.43 -11.53
N SER A 526 -55.96 49.96 -12.51
CA SER A 526 -55.76 49.57 -13.93
C SER A 526 -54.63 50.39 -14.62
N THR A 527 -54.12 49.91 -15.77
CA THR A 527 -53.44 50.68 -16.85
C THR A 527 -52.06 51.31 -16.50
N VAL A 528 -51.16 51.70 -17.43
CA VAL A 528 -51.29 52.32 -18.78
C VAL A 528 -50.22 51.80 -19.78
N THR A 529 -50.56 51.81 -21.09
CA THR A 529 -49.72 51.46 -22.27
C THR A 529 -49.25 52.76 -22.98
N PRO A 530 -48.83 52.85 -24.28
CA PRO A 530 -48.44 51.87 -25.31
C PRO A 530 -47.16 52.25 -26.11
N SER A 531 -46.88 51.49 -27.19
CA SER A 531 -46.32 51.97 -28.49
C SER A 531 -44.81 52.30 -28.59
N THR A 532 -44.11 52.22 -29.73
CA THR A 532 -44.32 51.59 -31.07
C THR A 532 -42.98 51.59 -31.87
N ILE A 533 -43.01 51.07 -33.12
CA ILE A 533 -42.08 51.34 -34.26
C ILE A 533 -40.87 50.38 -34.39
N ALA A 534 -40.74 49.82 -35.60
CA ALA A 534 -39.55 49.11 -36.13
C ALA A 534 -38.87 49.96 -37.22
N PRO A 535 -37.64 49.63 -37.66
CA PRO A 535 -37.56 49.03 -39.01
C PRO A 535 -36.40 48.02 -39.26
N VAL A 536 -36.51 47.35 -40.42
CA VAL A 536 -35.53 46.54 -41.18
C VAL A 536 -34.65 47.48 -42.04
N PRO A 537 -33.32 47.29 -42.25
CA PRO A 537 -32.65 46.25 -43.09
C PRO A 537 -31.41 45.58 -42.42
N SER A 538 -30.78 44.46 -42.86
CA SER A 538 -30.66 43.66 -44.10
C SER A 538 -29.46 43.95 -45.04
N GLU A 539 -28.93 42.88 -45.68
CA GLU A 539 -27.81 42.79 -46.66
C GLU A 539 -26.38 42.91 -46.07
N THR A 540 -25.41 41.98 -46.20
CA THR A 540 -24.78 41.22 -47.32
C THR A 540 -23.83 42.07 -48.20
N PRO A 541 -22.59 41.60 -48.50
CA PRO A 541 -22.28 40.51 -49.44
C PRO A 541 -21.45 39.37 -48.78
N SER A 542 -21.50 38.08 -49.18
CA SER A 542 -20.99 37.42 -50.40
C SER A 542 -19.50 37.69 -50.74
N ALA A 543 -18.67 36.80 -51.28
CA ALA A 543 -18.47 35.33 -51.27
C ALA A 543 -17.53 35.01 -52.46
N SER A 544 -16.54 34.13 -52.29
CA SER A 544 -15.70 33.54 -53.38
C SER A 544 -14.72 34.52 -54.10
N SER A 545 -13.71 34.11 -54.90
CA SER A 545 -13.28 32.77 -55.36
C SER A 545 -11.78 32.67 -55.79
N SER A 546 -11.15 31.53 -55.48
CA SER A 546 -10.21 30.76 -56.36
C SER A 546 -8.77 31.24 -56.72
N ALA A 547 -8.03 30.33 -57.39
CA ALA A 547 -6.79 30.50 -58.19
C ALA A 547 -5.37 30.23 -57.58
N VAL A 548 -5.05 28.94 -57.45
CA VAL A 548 -3.76 28.24 -57.75
C VAL A 548 -2.99 28.89 -58.95
N PRO A 549 -1.63 29.03 -59.00
CA PRO A 549 -0.63 27.93 -58.86
C PRO A 549 0.77 28.22 -58.23
N LEU A 550 1.57 27.14 -58.09
CA LEU A 550 3.04 27.09 -57.87
C LEU A 550 3.83 27.25 -59.21
N PRO A 551 5.20 27.27 -59.31
CA PRO A 551 6.30 27.17 -58.32
C PRO A 551 7.53 28.14 -58.55
N LYS A 552 8.66 27.91 -57.82
CA LYS A 552 10.10 28.18 -58.13
C LYS A 552 10.83 29.51 -57.74
N LYS A 553 11.66 29.40 -56.69
CA LYS A 553 13.17 29.36 -56.69
C LYS A 553 14.05 30.54 -57.23
N ASN A 554 14.72 31.22 -56.28
CA ASN A 554 16.12 31.70 -56.22
C ASN A 554 16.75 32.69 -57.26
N ARG A 555 17.55 33.66 -56.75
CA ARG A 555 19.00 33.90 -57.02
C ARG A 555 19.60 34.91 -56.00
N ASN A 556 20.69 34.63 -55.28
CA ASN A 556 22.16 34.67 -55.58
C ASN A 556 22.78 36.09 -55.44
N ALA A 557 24.07 36.33 -55.11
CA ALA A 557 25.32 35.54 -55.12
C ALA A 557 26.35 36.09 -54.06
N ARG A 558 27.63 35.67 -53.86
CA ARG A 558 28.57 34.80 -54.62
C ARG A 558 29.80 34.31 -53.78
N HIS A 559 30.10 32.99 -53.83
CA HIS A 559 31.41 32.25 -53.90
C HIS A 559 32.71 32.64 -53.13
N SER A 560 33.65 31.74 -52.76
CA SER A 560 33.81 30.24 -52.76
C SER A 560 35.04 29.83 -51.88
N ARG A 561 35.72 28.64 -51.83
CA ARG A 561 35.83 27.41 -52.69
C ARG A 561 36.43 26.18 -51.94
N ALA A 562 36.54 25.06 -52.67
CA ALA A 562 37.30 23.79 -52.55
C ALA A 562 38.71 23.79 -51.83
N THR A 563 39.37 22.71 -51.35
CA THR A 563 39.19 21.20 -51.27
C THR A 563 40.24 20.62 -50.24
N SER A 564 40.54 19.32 -49.96
CA SER A 564 40.38 18.00 -50.65
C SER A 564 40.15 16.77 -49.70
N TRP A 565 41.07 15.78 -49.58
CA TRP A 565 40.92 14.43 -48.96
C TRP A 565 42.25 13.80 -48.42
N THR A 566 42.13 12.65 -47.72
CA THR A 566 43.17 11.60 -47.42
C THR A 566 44.18 11.79 -46.26
N SER A 567 44.92 10.70 -45.93
CA SER A 567 45.56 10.37 -44.65
C SER A 567 47.11 10.29 -44.68
N GLY A 568 47.81 10.40 -43.54
CA GLY A 568 49.25 10.12 -43.46
C GLY A 568 49.92 10.25 -42.08
N HIS A 569 51.03 9.53 -41.90
CA HIS A 569 51.90 9.43 -40.70
C HIS A 569 53.00 10.51 -40.61
N ASP A 570 53.44 10.77 -39.37
CA ASP A 570 54.82 10.95 -38.84
C ASP A 570 55.89 11.90 -39.43
N GLN A 571 56.83 12.24 -38.53
CA GLN A 571 58.15 12.89 -38.70
C GLN A 571 58.15 14.42 -38.95
N GLY A 572 59.03 15.24 -38.35
CA GLY A 572 59.98 15.00 -37.24
C GLY A 572 61.20 15.94 -37.26
N GLY A 573 61.69 16.39 -36.08
CA GLY A 573 63.01 17.06 -35.95
C GLY A 573 63.14 18.10 -34.82
N GLU A 574 64.09 17.89 -33.89
CA GLU A 574 64.53 18.84 -32.85
C GLU A 574 65.86 19.55 -33.23
N PRO A 575 66.57 20.28 -32.32
CA PRO A 575 67.48 19.57 -31.36
C PRO A 575 67.73 20.20 -29.97
N SER A 576 67.97 19.33 -28.96
CA SER A 576 68.93 19.48 -27.83
C SER A 576 68.70 20.53 -26.71
N THR A 577 69.00 20.31 -25.42
CA THR A 577 69.45 19.10 -24.65
C THR A 577 69.24 19.29 -23.14
N SER A 578 68.70 18.27 -22.43
CA SER A 578 69.07 17.79 -21.06
C SER A 578 67.96 16.87 -20.45
N GLU A 579 68.19 15.74 -19.77
CA GLU A 579 69.37 14.84 -19.77
C GLU A 579 69.00 13.36 -19.38
N PHE A 580 68.91 12.99 -18.08
CA PHE A 580 68.96 11.56 -17.62
C PHE A 580 68.24 11.29 -16.27
N PRO A 581 68.05 10.02 -15.84
CA PRO A 581 67.74 8.76 -16.57
C PRO A 581 66.46 8.09 -15.95
N SER A 582 65.91 6.93 -16.35
CA SER A 582 66.40 5.74 -17.08
C SER A 582 65.24 4.96 -17.76
N SER A 583 65.53 3.96 -18.61
CA SER A 583 64.53 3.04 -19.19
C SER A 583 65.15 1.66 -19.58
N GLN A 584 64.41 0.79 -20.30
CA GLN A 584 64.78 -0.54 -20.85
C GLN A 584 64.56 -1.77 -19.92
N GLN A 585 64.33 -3.03 -20.38
CA GLN A 585 63.84 -3.58 -21.67
C GLN A 585 63.26 -5.02 -21.53
N ARG A 586 62.63 -5.53 -22.61
CA ARG A 586 62.08 -6.90 -22.85
C ARG A 586 63.03 -8.09 -22.50
N ARG A 587 62.47 -9.24 -22.03
CA ARG A 587 62.41 -10.57 -22.76
C ARG A 587 61.95 -11.80 -21.93
N ARG A 588 60.89 -12.49 -22.44
CA ARG A 588 60.69 -13.95 -22.73
C ARG A 588 61.39 -15.08 -21.93
N ARG A 589 60.68 -16.24 -21.78
CA ARG A 589 61.09 -17.65 -21.40
C ARG A 589 60.82 -18.06 -19.93
N GLU A 590 60.60 -19.34 -19.55
CA GLU A 590 60.03 -20.57 -20.18
C GLU A 590 59.54 -21.56 -19.06
N SER A 591 59.24 -22.83 -19.38
CA SER A 591 58.55 -23.83 -18.50
C SER A 591 59.47 -24.81 -17.73
N ASN A 592 58.88 -25.58 -16.78
CA ASN A 592 59.10 -27.02 -16.40
C ASN A 592 58.75 -27.26 -14.88
N LEU A 593 58.09 -28.36 -14.43
CA LEU A 593 58.44 -29.81 -14.37
C LEU A 593 59.65 -30.10 -13.43
N SER A 594 59.67 -31.09 -12.51
CA SER A 594 58.69 -32.17 -12.15
C SER A 594 59.12 -33.02 -10.92
N LEU A 595 58.16 -33.79 -10.34
CA LEU A 595 58.28 -35.15 -9.74
C LEU A 595 59.00 -35.42 -8.38
N ASP A 596 58.42 -36.38 -7.62
CA ASP A 596 58.98 -37.44 -6.73
C ASP A 596 59.78 -37.07 -5.43
N ASP A 597 59.81 -37.84 -4.31
CA ASP A 597 59.13 -39.09 -3.89
C ASP A 597 59.14 -39.34 -2.34
N VAL A 598 58.43 -40.39 -1.83
CA VAL A 598 58.76 -41.31 -0.67
C VAL A 598 59.12 -40.74 0.75
N SER A 599 58.75 -41.29 1.93
CA SER A 599 57.83 -42.35 2.41
C SER A 599 57.36 -42.10 3.89
N GLU A 600 56.65 -43.08 4.49
CA GLU A 600 56.58 -43.54 5.92
C GLU A 600 56.85 -42.58 7.13
N GLY A 601 56.30 -42.77 8.33
CA GLY A 601 55.36 -43.78 8.86
C GLY A 601 55.53 -43.99 10.39
N SER A 602 54.45 -44.36 11.12
CA SER A 602 54.44 -44.78 12.55
C SER A 602 54.85 -43.74 13.64
N SER A 603 54.54 -43.88 14.94
CA SER A 603 53.47 -44.64 15.64
C SER A 603 53.36 -44.30 17.14
N GLY A 604 52.14 -44.24 17.70
CA GLY A 604 51.84 -44.45 19.14
C GLY A 604 52.12 -43.28 20.12
N ARG A 605 51.76 -43.37 21.41
CA ARG A 605 50.86 -44.33 22.12
C ARG A 605 50.61 -43.85 23.57
N TYR A 606 49.37 -44.01 24.09
CA TYR A 606 49.01 -44.16 25.54
C TYR A 606 49.26 -42.95 26.49
N ASP A 607 48.58 -42.80 27.65
CA ASP A 607 47.44 -43.53 28.26
C ASP A 607 46.62 -42.64 29.23
N TYR A 608 45.40 -43.10 29.56
CA TYR A 608 44.55 -43.00 30.79
C TYR A 608 44.83 -41.94 31.90
N ASP A 609 43.90 -41.49 32.76
CA ASP A 609 42.41 -41.25 32.83
C ASP A 609 42.15 -40.84 34.34
N ASP A 610 41.04 -40.86 35.09
CA ASP A 610 39.61 -41.27 35.03
C ASP A 610 38.72 -40.03 35.40
N ASP A 611 37.68 -39.89 36.26
CA ASP A 611 36.79 -40.65 37.19
C ASP A 611 35.63 -39.66 37.58
N ASP A 612 34.33 -39.90 37.86
CA ASP A 612 33.38 -41.02 37.72
C ASP A 612 31.99 -40.46 37.23
N ALA A 613 30.96 -40.32 38.10
CA ALA A 613 29.54 -40.22 37.72
C ALA A 613 28.67 -39.43 38.78
N HIS A 614 27.37 -39.66 39.11
CA HIS A 614 26.39 -40.74 38.90
C HIS A 614 24.96 -40.26 38.56
N ASP A 615 24.30 -41.04 37.70
CA ASP A 615 22.86 -41.05 37.30
C ASP A 615 22.15 -42.26 37.97
N PRO A 616 20.83 -42.28 38.20
CA PRO A 616 19.93 -43.09 37.31
C PRO A 616 18.47 -42.54 37.22
N THR A 617 17.56 -42.82 36.25
CA THR A 617 17.29 -43.91 35.27
C THR A 617 16.17 -43.42 34.29
N ALA A 618 15.72 -44.10 33.21
CA ALA A 618 16.32 -44.96 32.18
C ALA A 618 15.22 -45.49 31.19
N LYS A 619 15.63 -45.90 29.97
CA LYS A 619 14.89 -46.69 28.93
C LYS A 619 13.82 -45.95 28.08
N MET A 620 13.57 -46.27 26.79
CA MET A 620 14.26 -47.07 25.73
C MET A 620 13.69 -46.58 24.35
N ALA A 621 14.48 -46.26 23.30
CA ALA A 621 15.19 -47.13 22.34
C ALA A 621 14.26 -47.80 21.28
N LEU A 622 14.53 -47.94 19.97
CA LEU A 622 15.67 -47.65 19.05
C LEU A 622 15.12 -46.93 17.75
N ARG A 623 15.69 -46.85 16.52
CA ARG A 623 16.90 -47.40 15.83
C ARG A 623 17.31 -46.60 14.54
N ASN A 624 18.47 -47.00 14.01
CA ASN A 624 19.25 -46.66 12.78
C ASN A 624 18.46 -46.52 11.45
N THR A 625 18.93 -45.78 10.42
CA THR A 625 20.15 -45.98 9.56
C THR A 625 20.53 -44.65 8.86
N SER A 626 21.76 -44.20 8.54
CA SER A 626 23.16 -44.70 8.33
C SER A 626 23.63 -44.69 6.86
N PHE A 627 24.62 -43.86 6.48
CA PHE A 627 25.70 -44.13 5.48
C PHE A 627 26.80 -43.01 5.47
N GLU A 628 27.92 -43.24 4.76
CA GLU A 628 29.29 -42.63 4.86
C GLU A 628 29.44 -41.15 4.36
N HIS A 629 30.46 -40.30 4.67
CA HIS A 629 31.96 -40.37 4.70
C HIS A 629 32.62 -40.40 3.29
N HIS A 630 33.73 -39.72 2.91
CA HIS A 630 34.85 -38.93 3.50
C HIS A 630 35.08 -37.60 2.68
N GLY A 631 36.04 -36.67 2.89
CA GLY A 631 37.02 -36.40 3.98
C GLY A 631 38.24 -35.52 3.54
N HIS A 632 38.72 -34.62 4.44
CA HIS A 632 40.03 -33.90 4.59
C HIS A 632 40.83 -33.31 3.37
N VAL A 633 41.50 -32.13 3.38
CA VAL A 633 42.20 -31.25 4.37
C VAL A 633 43.67 -31.59 4.67
N ARG A 634 44.61 -30.61 4.48
CA ARG A 634 45.88 -30.50 5.24
C ARG A 634 46.60 -29.13 5.11
N SER A 635 47.50 -28.84 6.07
CA SER A 635 48.46 -27.71 6.08
C SER A 635 49.66 -28.02 7.02
N ARG A 636 50.79 -27.30 6.88
CA ARG A 636 51.93 -27.05 7.82
C ARG A 636 53.16 -26.53 7.04
N SER A 637 54.20 -25.90 7.60
CA SER A 637 54.55 -25.33 8.94
C SER A 637 55.59 -24.17 8.72
N GLN A 638 56.53 -23.66 9.55
CA GLN A 638 57.12 -23.79 10.93
C GLN A 638 57.97 -22.49 11.15
N SER A 639 58.85 -22.19 12.13
CA SER A 639 59.34 -22.78 13.40
C SER A 639 60.10 -21.72 14.25
N GLN A 640 59.72 -21.49 15.51
CA GLN A 640 60.58 -21.02 16.65
C GLN A 640 61.35 -19.66 16.56
N PRO A 641 61.91 -19.12 17.67
CA PRO A 641 61.37 -19.02 19.04
C PRO A 641 61.55 -17.63 19.71
N MET A 642 60.84 -17.41 20.83
CA MET A 642 61.08 -16.45 21.95
C MET A 642 61.57 -15.01 21.66
N ILE A 643 60.74 -14.02 22.04
CA ILE A 643 61.04 -12.93 23.00
C ILE A 643 59.72 -12.23 23.39
N ALA A 644 59.65 -11.69 24.61
CA ALA A 644 58.66 -10.71 25.05
C ALA A 644 59.44 -9.58 25.76
N PRO A 645 59.04 -8.30 25.65
CA PRO A 645 57.81 -7.81 26.30
C PRO A 645 57.03 -6.72 25.53
N MET A 646 55.90 -6.28 26.14
CA MET A 646 55.24 -4.97 25.99
C MET A 646 55.08 -4.37 24.58
N GLY A 647 53.85 -4.46 24.04
CA GLY A 647 53.41 -3.69 22.88
C GLY A 647 51.91 -3.85 22.61
N GLU A 648 51.28 -2.74 22.26
CA GLU A 648 50.01 -2.55 21.52
C GLU A 648 49.11 -3.78 21.26
N ARG A 649 47.89 -3.76 21.81
CA ARG A 649 46.76 -4.51 21.23
C ARG A 649 46.21 -3.73 20.04
N GLU A 650 46.67 -4.07 18.83
CA GLU A 650 46.02 -3.62 17.60
C GLU A 650 44.54 -3.97 17.55
N ILE A 651 43.76 -3.15 16.84
CA ILE A 651 42.32 -3.30 16.66
C ILE A 651 42.07 -4.45 15.68
N ALA A 652 41.88 -5.65 16.20
CA ALA A 652 41.36 -6.78 15.44
C ALA A 652 39.93 -6.48 14.99
N SER A 653 39.77 -5.93 13.78
CA SER A 653 38.50 -5.43 13.25
C SER A 653 37.42 -6.52 13.28
N ALA A 654 36.48 -6.40 14.23
CA ALA A 654 35.34 -7.29 14.36
C ALA A 654 34.40 -7.08 13.17
N ARG A 655 34.56 -7.91 12.14
CA ARG A 655 33.65 -7.90 10.97
C ARG A 655 32.21 -8.08 11.48
N PRO A 656 31.26 -7.21 11.10
CA PRO A 656 29.92 -7.26 11.66
C PRO A 656 29.29 -8.63 11.39
N HIS A 657 28.74 -9.24 12.46
CA HIS A 657 28.03 -10.52 12.35
C HIS A 657 26.90 -10.37 11.34
N ARG A 658 26.99 -11.09 10.21
CA ARG A 658 25.92 -11.10 9.20
C ARG A 658 24.64 -11.58 9.89
N PRO A 659 23.50 -10.86 9.76
CA PRO A 659 22.26 -11.27 10.38
C PRO A 659 21.86 -12.67 9.90
N ALA A 660 21.32 -13.47 10.81
CA ALA A 660 20.95 -14.86 10.53
C ALA A 660 20.05 -14.94 9.29
N PRO A 661 20.25 -15.93 8.39
CA PRO A 661 19.49 -16.01 7.16
C PRO A 661 18.01 -16.19 7.48
N VAL A 662 17.21 -15.16 7.14
CA VAL A 662 15.76 -15.15 7.22
C VAL A 662 15.20 -16.49 6.76
N THR A 663 14.25 -17.07 7.49
CA THR A 663 13.61 -18.36 7.18
C THR A 663 12.13 -18.19 6.86
N TRP A 664 11.49 -19.24 6.35
CA TRP A 664 10.02 -19.27 6.24
C TRP A 664 9.33 -19.21 7.62
N MET A 665 10.00 -19.68 8.67
CA MET A 665 9.50 -19.62 10.04
C MET A 665 9.64 -18.23 10.68
N SER A 666 10.47 -17.33 10.16
CA SER A 666 10.59 -15.95 10.65
C SER A 666 9.66 -14.94 9.96
N LEU A 667 8.79 -15.35 9.02
CA LEU A 667 7.84 -14.44 8.39
C LEU A 667 6.75 -13.96 9.38
N PRO A 668 6.40 -12.66 9.40
CA PRO A 668 5.30 -12.13 10.19
C PRO A 668 3.93 -12.51 9.58
N ARG A 669 2.84 -12.33 10.35
CA ARG A 669 1.43 -12.48 9.91
C ARG A 669 1.12 -13.77 9.09
N LYS A 670 1.79 -14.88 9.41
CA LYS A 670 1.76 -16.17 8.68
C LYS A 670 0.37 -16.64 8.23
N LYS A 671 -0.66 -16.49 9.08
CA LYS A 671 -2.06 -16.88 8.76
C LYS A 671 -2.62 -16.10 7.56
N GLN A 672 -2.37 -14.80 7.49
CA GLN A 672 -2.86 -13.94 6.40
C GLN A 672 -2.06 -14.19 5.12
N LEU A 673 -0.74 -14.36 5.22
CA LEU A 673 0.11 -14.76 4.09
C LEU A 673 -0.31 -16.13 3.51
N ALA A 674 -0.72 -17.08 4.36
CA ALA A 674 -1.24 -18.37 3.91
C ALA A 674 -2.60 -18.26 3.19
N LEU A 675 -3.52 -17.42 3.70
CA LEU A 675 -4.80 -17.15 3.02
C LEU A 675 -4.60 -16.47 1.66
N LEU A 676 -3.70 -15.48 1.58
CA LEU A 676 -3.33 -14.82 0.32
C LEU A 676 -2.68 -15.79 -0.67
N GLY A 677 -1.86 -16.73 -0.18
CA GLY A 677 -1.32 -17.84 -0.97
C GLY A 677 -2.39 -18.79 -1.49
N LEU A 678 -3.37 -19.17 -0.66
CA LEU A 678 -4.50 -20.04 -1.05
C LEU A 678 -5.35 -19.40 -2.16
N CYS A 679 -5.65 -18.10 -2.04
CA CYS A 679 -6.32 -17.34 -3.09
C CYS A 679 -5.53 -17.36 -4.40
N ARG A 680 -4.20 -17.19 -4.32
CA ARG A 680 -3.33 -17.22 -5.50
C ARG A 680 -3.29 -18.59 -6.19
N VAL A 681 -3.40 -19.68 -5.44
CA VAL A 681 -3.51 -21.05 -5.99
C VAL A 681 -4.80 -21.19 -6.79
N PHE A 682 -5.97 -20.92 -6.21
CA PHE A 682 -7.24 -21.16 -6.90
C PHE A 682 -7.51 -20.19 -8.07
N ASP A 683 -7.03 -18.94 -7.99
CA ASP A 683 -7.06 -18.02 -9.15
C ASP A 683 -6.28 -18.54 -10.36
N PHE A 684 -5.10 -19.15 -10.14
CA PHE A 684 -4.38 -19.80 -11.23
C PHE A 684 -4.97 -21.17 -11.60
N LEU A 685 -5.66 -21.86 -10.68
CA LEU A 685 -6.21 -23.20 -10.90
C LEU A 685 -7.24 -23.21 -12.04
N GLN A 686 -8.14 -22.22 -12.12
CA GLN A 686 -9.12 -22.14 -13.22
C GLN A 686 -8.45 -21.95 -14.59
N ILE A 687 -7.38 -21.16 -14.65
CA ILE A 687 -6.64 -20.92 -15.90
C ILE A 687 -5.94 -22.21 -16.34
N ALA A 688 -5.23 -22.87 -15.42
CA ALA A 688 -4.51 -24.11 -15.69
C ALA A 688 -5.44 -25.33 -15.90
N SER A 689 -6.68 -25.26 -15.41
CA SER A 689 -7.68 -26.31 -15.56
C SER A 689 -8.38 -26.26 -16.92
N LEU A 690 -8.84 -25.07 -17.35
CA LEU A 690 -9.42 -24.85 -18.69
C LEU A 690 -8.46 -25.34 -19.79
N GLN A 691 -7.17 -25.07 -19.60
CA GLN A 691 -6.09 -25.43 -20.51
C GLN A 691 -6.05 -26.92 -20.93
N ALA A 692 -6.44 -27.86 -20.06
CA ALA A 692 -6.35 -29.30 -20.37
C ALA A 692 -7.43 -29.81 -21.35
N TYR A 693 -8.53 -29.07 -21.55
CA TYR A 693 -9.66 -29.52 -22.38
C TYR A 693 -10.21 -28.44 -23.33
N MET A 694 -9.71 -27.19 -23.29
CA MET A 694 -10.18 -26.06 -24.11
C MET A 694 -10.35 -26.36 -25.61
N PHE A 695 -9.40 -27.09 -26.22
CA PHE A 695 -9.49 -27.51 -27.62
C PHE A 695 -10.74 -28.37 -27.90
N TYR A 696 -11.01 -29.33 -27.02
CA TYR A 696 -12.15 -30.24 -27.11
C TYR A 696 -13.48 -29.57 -26.72
N GLN A 697 -13.46 -28.56 -25.84
CA GLN A 697 -14.63 -27.73 -25.58
C GLN A 697 -15.02 -26.91 -26.81
N LEU A 698 -14.07 -26.22 -27.43
CA LEU A 698 -14.32 -25.43 -28.65
C LEU A 698 -14.83 -26.30 -29.79
N LYS A 699 -14.21 -27.46 -30.04
CA LYS A 699 -14.66 -28.42 -31.06
C LYS A 699 -16.02 -29.07 -30.75
N SER A 700 -16.53 -28.95 -29.52
CA SER A 700 -17.89 -29.39 -29.16
C SER A 700 -18.98 -28.32 -29.33
N PHE A 701 -18.60 -27.05 -29.56
CA PHE A 701 -19.56 -25.99 -29.92
C PHE A 701 -19.92 -26.05 -31.41
N ASP A 702 -18.98 -26.47 -32.25
CA ASP A 702 -19.18 -26.71 -33.68
C ASP A 702 -18.16 -27.74 -34.17
N GLU A 703 -18.63 -28.96 -34.46
CA GLU A 703 -17.79 -30.06 -34.95
C GLU A 703 -17.34 -29.87 -36.41
N THR A 704 -17.88 -28.88 -37.14
CA THR A 704 -17.55 -28.60 -38.55
C THR A 704 -16.35 -27.68 -38.73
N LEU A 705 -15.88 -27.03 -37.65
CA LEU A 705 -14.70 -26.16 -37.68
C LEU A 705 -13.41 -26.94 -37.98
N SER A 706 -12.51 -26.32 -38.75
CA SER A 706 -11.18 -26.90 -38.97
C SER A 706 -10.33 -26.81 -37.70
N ASP A 707 -9.33 -27.69 -37.58
CA ASP A 707 -8.38 -27.61 -36.46
C ASP A 707 -7.56 -26.29 -36.48
N SER A 708 -7.49 -25.60 -37.63
CA SER A 708 -6.94 -24.24 -37.73
C SER A 708 -7.85 -23.21 -37.03
N ASP A 709 -9.15 -23.22 -37.35
CA ASP A 709 -10.15 -22.33 -36.74
C ASP A 709 -10.21 -22.54 -35.22
N VAL A 710 -10.27 -23.80 -34.77
CA VAL A 710 -10.28 -24.16 -33.34
C VAL A 710 -9.00 -23.66 -32.64
N SER A 711 -7.83 -23.74 -33.30
CA SER A 711 -6.57 -23.23 -32.73
C SER A 711 -6.53 -21.70 -32.61
N THR A 712 -7.14 -20.99 -33.55
CA THR A 712 -7.27 -19.53 -33.52
C THR A 712 -8.28 -19.10 -32.46
N GLN A 713 -9.44 -19.78 -32.38
CA GLN A 713 -10.44 -19.57 -31.33
C GLN A 713 -9.87 -19.82 -29.92
N ALA A 714 -9.03 -20.84 -29.75
CA ALA A 714 -8.32 -21.12 -28.49
C ALA A 714 -7.38 -19.98 -28.08
N GLY A 715 -6.59 -19.44 -29.03
CA GLY A 715 -5.75 -18.27 -28.80
C GLY A 715 -6.55 -17.04 -28.35
N ILE A 716 -7.70 -16.80 -29.00
CA ILE A 716 -8.64 -15.72 -28.64
C ILE A 716 -9.26 -15.95 -27.26
N LEU A 717 -9.77 -17.15 -26.95
CA LEU A 717 -10.42 -17.47 -25.66
C LEU A 717 -9.44 -17.38 -24.48
N GLN A 718 -8.18 -17.75 -24.70
CA GLN A 718 -7.11 -17.60 -23.72
C GLN A 718 -6.69 -16.13 -23.55
N GLY A 719 -6.64 -15.35 -24.63
CA GLY A 719 -6.31 -13.92 -24.61
C GLY A 719 -7.41 -13.02 -24.04
N ALA A 720 -8.68 -13.33 -24.28
CA ALA A 720 -9.83 -12.50 -23.86
C ALA A 720 -9.86 -12.24 -22.34
N PHE A 721 -9.55 -13.26 -21.53
CA PHE A 721 -9.43 -13.11 -20.07
C PHE A 721 -8.34 -12.11 -19.67
N THR A 722 -7.14 -12.19 -20.27
CA THR A 722 -6.02 -11.29 -19.92
C THR A 722 -6.17 -9.89 -20.53
N ALA A 723 -6.83 -9.77 -21.69
CA ALA A 723 -7.20 -8.48 -22.30
C ALA A 723 -8.15 -7.69 -21.39
N ALA A 724 -9.21 -8.35 -20.89
CA ALA A 724 -10.17 -7.74 -19.98
C ALA A 724 -9.52 -7.39 -18.63
N GLN A 725 -8.69 -8.28 -18.07
CA GLN A 725 -7.94 -8.03 -16.84
C GLN A 725 -6.96 -6.84 -16.99
N PHE A 726 -6.30 -6.70 -18.15
CA PHE A 726 -5.44 -5.55 -18.43
C PHE A 726 -6.24 -4.23 -18.46
N ALA A 727 -7.42 -4.22 -19.09
CA ALA A 727 -8.26 -3.03 -19.18
C ALA A 727 -8.82 -2.58 -17.81
N THR A 728 -9.16 -3.50 -16.91
CA THR A 728 -9.80 -3.17 -15.62
C THR A 728 -8.86 -3.10 -14.42
N ALA A 729 -7.59 -3.49 -14.56
CA ALA A 729 -6.61 -3.46 -13.47
C ALA A 729 -6.45 -2.08 -12.80
N ILE A 730 -6.47 -0.99 -13.59
CA ILE A 730 -6.35 0.38 -13.07
C ILE A 730 -7.63 0.81 -12.29
N PRO A 731 -8.85 0.63 -12.83
CA PRO A 731 -10.09 0.78 -12.07
C PRO A 731 -10.10 -0.01 -10.74
N TRP A 732 -9.75 -1.30 -10.75
CA TRP A 732 -9.76 -2.10 -9.51
C TRP A 732 -8.70 -1.67 -8.49
N GLY A 733 -7.54 -1.18 -8.94
CA GLY A 733 -6.58 -0.52 -8.05
C GLY A 733 -7.19 0.70 -7.36
N ARG A 734 -7.80 1.61 -8.13
CA ARG A 734 -8.47 2.80 -7.58
C ARG A 734 -9.61 2.47 -6.62
N VAL A 735 -10.39 1.42 -6.88
CA VAL A 735 -11.44 0.96 -5.95
C VAL A 735 -10.82 0.39 -4.67
N ALA A 736 -9.73 -0.38 -4.76
CA ALA A 736 -9.08 -0.94 -3.58
C ALA A 736 -8.39 0.11 -2.70
N ASP A 737 -7.94 1.22 -3.28
CA ASP A 737 -7.41 2.41 -2.60
C ASP A 737 -8.49 3.39 -2.12
N ALA A 738 -9.75 3.21 -2.49
CA ALA A 738 -10.86 4.02 -1.99
C ALA A 738 -11.38 3.49 -0.64
N GLU A 739 -11.74 4.39 0.28
CA GLU A 739 -12.21 4.03 1.64
C GLU A 739 -13.49 3.18 1.68
N TRP A 740 -14.32 3.27 0.64
CA TRP A 740 -15.52 2.44 0.50
C TRP A 740 -15.22 1.06 -0.10
N GLY A 741 -14.07 0.89 -0.76
CA GLY A 741 -13.72 -0.31 -1.54
C GLY A 741 -12.72 -1.22 -0.83
N GLY A 742 -11.59 -0.70 -0.33
CA GLY A 742 -10.60 -1.48 0.44
C GLY A 742 -9.96 -2.68 -0.29
N ARG A 743 -8.92 -3.30 0.29
CA ARG A 743 -8.27 -4.46 -0.35
C ARG A 743 -9.10 -5.73 -0.19
N LYS A 744 -9.73 -5.93 0.98
CA LYS A 744 -10.49 -7.15 1.29
C LYS A 744 -11.74 -7.29 0.42
N PHE A 745 -12.50 -6.22 0.19
CA PHE A 745 -13.72 -6.30 -0.63
C PHE A 745 -13.39 -6.44 -2.12
N VAL A 746 -12.38 -5.74 -2.67
CA VAL A 746 -11.95 -5.98 -4.07
C VAL A 746 -11.42 -7.41 -4.27
N LEU A 747 -10.71 -7.98 -3.29
CA LEU A 747 -10.31 -9.40 -3.34
C LEU A 747 -11.52 -10.34 -3.31
N LEU A 748 -12.52 -10.09 -2.46
CA LEU A 748 -13.77 -10.88 -2.40
C LEU A 748 -14.58 -10.81 -3.70
N VAL A 749 -14.77 -9.61 -4.24
CA VAL A 749 -15.47 -9.40 -5.52
C VAL A 749 -14.72 -10.07 -6.67
N GLY A 750 -13.38 -9.97 -6.71
CA GLY A 750 -12.55 -10.64 -7.69
C GLY A 750 -12.67 -12.17 -7.65
N LEU A 751 -12.67 -12.77 -6.46
CA LEU A 751 -12.82 -14.23 -6.28
C LEU A 751 -14.24 -14.70 -6.65
N LEU A 752 -15.29 -14.03 -6.18
CA LEU A 752 -16.69 -14.40 -6.45
C LEU A 752 -17.08 -14.16 -7.91
N GLY A 753 -16.64 -13.05 -8.52
CA GLY A 753 -16.84 -12.78 -9.94
C GLY A 753 -16.11 -13.78 -10.85
N THR A 754 -14.92 -14.24 -10.45
CA THR A 754 -14.22 -15.33 -11.16
C THR A 754 -14.95 -16.67 -10.98
N ALA A 755 -15.55 -16.95 -9.81
CA ALA A 755 -16.38 -18.13 -9.62
C ALA A 755 -17.65 -18.10 -10.50
N ALA A 756 -18.33 -16.96 -10.58
CA ALA A 756 -19.48 -16.75 -11.48
C ALA A 756 -19.08 -16.90 -12.96
N SER A 757 -17.93 -16.35 -13.36
CA SER A 757 -17.35 -16.57 -14.69
C SER A 757 -17.11 -18.05 -15.00
N CYS A 758 -16.59 -18.83 -14.03
CA CYS A 758 -16.42 -20.27 -14.19
C CYS A 758 -17.78 -20.96 -14.41
N ILE A 759 -18.82 -20.63 -13.64
CA ILE A 759 -20.18 -21.17 -13.84
C ILE A 759 -20.71 -20.83 -15.24
N GLY A 760 -20.50 -19.60 -15.73
CA GLY A 760 -20.86 -19.19 -17.09
C GLY A 760 -20.14 -19.97 -18.20
N VAL A 761 -18.85 -20.28 -18.03
CA VAL A 761 -18.07 -21.13 -18.96
C VAL A 761 -18.41 -22.63 -18.82
N ALA A 762 -18.95 -23.05 -17.68
CA ALA A 762 -19.42 -24.43 -17.48
C ALA A 762 -20.66 -24.74 -18.34
N PHE A 763 -21.54 -23.77 -18.52
CA PHE A 763 -22.82 -23.90 -19.23
C PHE A 763 -22.89 -23.11 -20.56
N SER A 764 -21.76 -22.61 -21.07
CA SER A 764 -21.72 -22.00 -22.41
C SER A 764 -21.85 -23.07 -23.49
N THR A 765 -22.77 -22.88 -24.45
CA THR A 765 -22.97 -23.75 -25.61
C THR A 765 -22.34 -23.21 -26.90
N SER A 766 -21.77 -22.01 -26.87
CA SER A 766 -21.19 -21.35 -28.06
C SER A 766 -19.92 -20.57 -27.74
N PHE A 767 -19.06 -20.41 -28.75
CA PHE A 767 -17.81 -19.64 -28.64
C PHE A 767 -18.03 -18.20 -28.14
N ALA A 768 -19.07 -17.52 -28.61
CA ALA A 768 -19.39 -16.16 -28.18
C ALA A 768 -19.73 -16.06 -26.68
N GLN A 769 -20.53 -17.00 -26.15
CA GLN A 769 -20.83 -17.08 -24.72
C GLN A 769 -19.57 -17.38 -23.90
N ALA A 770 -18.72 -18.30 -24.37
CA ALA A 770 -17.47 -18.63 -23.70
C ALA A 770 -16.52 -17.41 -23.66
N VAL A 771 -16.37 -16.68 -24.77
CA VAL A 771 -15.58 -15.43 -24.83
C VAL A 771 -16.17 -14.35 -23.93
N PHE A 772 -17.50 -14.18 -23.89
CA PHE A 772 -18.17 -13.25 -22.97
C PHE A 772 -17.85 -13.58 -21.51
N TRP A 773 -18.09 -14.82 -21.06
CA TRP A 773 -17.87 -15.21 -19.67
C TRP A 773 -16.40 -15.19 -19.26
N ARG A 774 -15.47 -15.51 -20.17
CA ARG A 774 -14.02 -15.34 -19.96
C ARG A 774 -13.62 -13.87 -19.85
N SER A 775 -14.22 -13.00 -20.65
CA SER A 775 -13.99 -11.55 -20.59
C SER A 775 -14.56 -10.94 -19.30
N PHE A 776 -15.76 -11.32 -18.89
CA PHE A 776 -16.37 -10.95 -17.61
C PHE A 776 -15.51 -11.38 -16.41
N GLY A 777 -15.01 -12.62 -16.44
CA GLY A 777 -14.08 -13.12 -15.43
C GLY A 777 -12.80 -12.31 -15.36
N GLY A 778 -12.15 -12.05 -16.50
CA GLY A 778 -10.97 -11.19 -16.57
C GLY A 778 -11.25 -9.78 -16.07
N ALA A 779 -12.36 -9.18 -16.49
CA ALA A 779 -12.77 -7.82 -16.14
C ALA A 779 -12.98 -7.62 -14.63
N ILE A 780 -13.48 -8.63 -13.90
CA ILE A 780 -13.68 -8.53 -12.45
C ILE A 780 -12.43 -8.97 -11.65
N ASN A 781 -11.50 -9.68 -12.28
CA ASN A 781 -10.32 -10.24 -11.60
C ASN A 781 -9.18 -9.23 -11.42
N GLY A 782 -9.35 -8.28 -10.49
CA GLY A 782 -8.27 -7.44 -9.96
C GLY A 782 -7.31 -8.16 -8.98
N THR A 783 -7.55 -9.45 -8.69
CA THR A 783 -6.98 -10.15 -7.51
C THR A 783 -5.44 -10.13 -7.46
N VAL A 784 -4.78 -10.19 -8.62
CA VAL A 784 -3.32 -10.34 -8.72
C VAL A 784 -2.57 -9.12 -8.19
N GLY A 785 -3.08 -7.92 -8.47
CA GLY A 785 -2.52 -6.67 -7.97
C GLY A 785 -2.74 -6.53 -6.47
N ILE A 786 -3.97 -6.80 -6.02
CA ILE A 786 -4.37 -6.65 -4.61
C ILE A 786 -3.65 -7.66 -3.71
N ILE A 787 -3.48 -8.91 -4.14
CA ILE A 787 -2.68 -9.89 -3.38
C ILE A 787 -1.22 -9.41 -3.26
N ARG A 788 -0.65 -8.74 -4.27
CA ARG A 788 0.72 -8.18 -4.18
C ARG A 788 0.80 -7.04 -3.17
N THR A 789 -0.16 -6.09 -3.16
CA THR A 789 -0.16 -4.99 -2.19
C THR A 789 -0.45 -5.50 -0.77
N MET A 790 -1.42 -6.39 -0.58
CA MET A 790 -1.71 -7.00 0.73
C MET A 790 -0.53 -7.81 1.30
N ILE A 791 0.31 -8.42 0.46
CA ILE A 791 1.56 -9.06 0.92
C ILE A 791 2.58 -8.01 1.38
N ALA A 792 2.74 -6.89 0.66
CA ALA A 792 3.66 -5.82 1.03
C ALA A 792 3.22 -5.11 2.33
N GLU A 793 1.94 -4.76 2.44
CA GLU A 793 1.34 -4.06 3.59
C GLU A 793 1.40 -4.91 4.88
N ASN A 794 1.24 -6.23 4.77
CA ASN A 794 1.37 -7.15 5.92
C ASN A 794 2.82 -7.43 6.35
N VAL A 795 3.81 -7.04 5.54
CA VAL A 795 5.23 -7.32 5.77
C VAL A 795 5.99 -6.00 5.75
N LYS A 796 5.79 -5.16 6.79
CA LYS A 796 6.40 -3.82 6.88
C LYS A 796 7.94 -3.84 6.75
N GLU A 797 8.61 -4.91 7.16
CA GLU A 797 10.08 -5.02 7.11
C GLU A 797 10.62 -5.53 5.75
N LYS A 798 11.40 -4.70 5.05
CA LYS A 798 12.05 -5.03 3.76
C LYS A 798 12.84 -6.35 3.79
N LYS A 799 13.45 -6.72 4.93
CA LYS A 799 14.24 -7.97 5.09
C LYS A 799 13.45 -9.25 4.80
N TYR A 800 12.12 -9.20 4.91
CA TYR A 800 11.23 -10.34 4.67
C TYR A 800 10.60 -10.35 3.26
N HIS A 801 10.63 -9.23 2.52
CA HIS A 801 9.98 -9.08 1.21
C HIS A 801 10.41 -10.15 0.19
N SER A 802 11.71 -10.44 0.13
CA SER A 802 12.30 -11.42 -0.80
C SER A 802 11.75 -12.83 -0.65
N ARG A 803 11.24 -13.21 0.53
CA ARG A 803 10.53 -14.48 0.77
C ARG A 803 9.01 -14.34 0.69
N ALA A 804 8.46 -13.23 1.16
CA ALA A 804 7.02 -12.98 1.11
C ALA A 804 6.49 -12.96 -0.33
N PHE A 805 7.20 -12.34 -1.27
CA PHE A 805 6.80 -12.33 -2.69
C PHE A 805 6.95 -13.68 -3.40
N LEU A 806 7.76 -14.62 -2.88
CA LEU A 806 7.87 -15.98 -3.45
C LEU A 806 6.57 -16.81 -3.27
N ILE A 807 5.65 -16.38 -2.42
CA ILE A 807 4.30 -16.98 -2.32
C ILE A 807 3.56 -16.91 -3.67
N LEU A 808 3.78 -15.86 -4.46
CA LEU A 808 3.14 -15.67 -5.76
C LEU A 808 3.52 -16.76 -6.79
N PRO A 809 4.80 -17.04 -7.10
CA PRO A 809 5.19 -18.14 -7.98
C PRO A 809 5.01 -19.53 -7.36
N ILE A 810 5.04 -19.68 -6.03
CA ILE A 810 4.69 -20.97 -5.38
C ILE A 810 3.22 -21.33 -5.68
N GLY A 811 2.30 -20.38 -5.52
CA GLY A 811 0.89 -20.58 -5.85
C GLY A 811 0.65 -20.96 -7.32
N PHE A 812 1.42 -20.36 -8.23
CA PHE A 812 1.41 -20.70 -9.66
C PHE A 812 1.81 -22.16 -9.92
N ASN A 813 2.90 -22.65 -9.31
CA ASN A 813 3.39 -24.01 -9.56
C ASN A 813 2.43 -25.07 -9.01
N ILE A 814 1.82 -24.83 -7.85
CA ILE A 814 0.79 -25.71 -7.27
C ILE A 814 -0.43 -25.78 -8.21
N ALA A 815 -0.89 -24.64 -8.71
CA ALA A 815 -1.99 -24.59 -9.68
C ALA A 815 -1.65 -25.31 -11.01
N SER A 816 -0.38 -25.24 -11.46
CA SER A 816 0.09 -25.92 -12.67
C SER A 816 0.26 -27.43 -12.52
N LEU A 817 0.40 -27.93 -11.28
CA LEU A 817 0.36 -29.37 -10.99
C LEU A 817 -1.09 -29.88 -11.01
N PHE A 818 -1.97 -29.27 -10.21
CA PHE A 818 -3.29 -29.83 -9.95
C PHE A 818 -4.36 -29.40 -10.97
N GLY A 819 -4.26 -28.19 -11.53
CA GLY A 819 -5.25 -27.63 -12.46
C GLY A 819 -5.44 -28.49 -13.70
N PRO A 820 -4.38 -28.82 -14.46
CA PRO A 820 -4.51 -29.60 -15.70
C PRO A 820 -5.01 -31.03 -15.44
N VAL A 821 -4.57 -31.67 -14.34
CA VAL A 821 -5.05 -33.01 -13.94
C VAL A 821 -6.54 -32.96 -13.63
N MET A 822 -6.98 -32.01 -12.81
CA MET A 822 -8.40 -31.83 -12.48
C MET A 822 -9.23 -31.51 -13.74
N GLY A 823 -8.70 -30.67 -14.64
CA GLY A 823 -9.35 -30.33 -15.91
C GLY A 823 -9.58 -31.56 -16.78
N GLY A 824 -8.51 -32.31 -17.06
CA GLY A 824 -8.55 -33.51 -17.89
C GLY A 824 -9.31 -34.68 -17.27
N MET A 825 -9.27 -34.85 -15.94
CA MET A 825 -10.00 -35.92 -15.24
C MET A 825 -11.50 -35.67 -15.10
N LEU A 826 -11.96 -34.41 -15.15
CA LEU A 826 -13.39 -34.06 -15.03
C LEU A 826 -14.07 -33.74 -16.37
N SER A 827 -13.31 -33.53 -17.45
CA SER A 827 -13.83 -33.29 -18.80
C SER A 827 -14.41 -34.57 -19.45
N ASP A 828 -15.56 -34.44 -20.09
CA ASP A 828 -16.37 -35.51 -20.70
C ASP A 828 -16.55 -36.73 -19.77
N PRO A 829 -17.21 -36.54 -18.60
CA PRO A 829 -17.36 -37.60 -17.60
C PRO A 829 -18.20 -38.78 -18.11
N VAL A 830 -19.06 -38.56 -19.11
CA VAL A 830 -19.94 -39.57 -19.70
C VAL A 830 -19.13 -40.55 -20.56
N LYS A 831 -18.23 -40.04 -21.43
CA LYS A 831 -17.32 -40.91 -22.21
C LYS A 831 -16.16 -41.44 -21.36
N ALA A 832 -15.68 -40.67 -20.38
CA ALA A 832 -14.57 -41.05 -19.50
C ALA A 832 -14.93 -42.15 -18.49
N TYR A 833 -16.11 -42.05 -17.84
CA TYR A 833 -16.54 -42.96 -16.79
C TYR A 833 -17.97 -43.48 -17.05
N PRO A 834 -18.20 -44.23 -18.14
CA PRO A 834 -19.54 -44.68 -18.53
C PRO A 834 -20.21 -45.56 -17.45
N ARG A 835 -19.44 -46.26 -16.61
CA ARG A 835 -19.95 -47.03 -15.46
C ARG A 835 -20.54 -46.17 -14.32
N LEU A 836 -20.24 -44.87 -14.28
CA LEU A 836 -20.70 -43.94 -13.24
C LEU A 836 -21.77 -42.97 -13.77
N PHE A 837 -21.59 -42.41 -14.97
CA PHE A 837 -22.44 -41.33 -15.50
C PHE A 837 -23.13 -41.65 -16.84
N GLY A 838 -22.80 -42.77 -17.49
CA GLY A 838 -23.38 -43.17 -18.78
C GLY A 838 -24.78 -43.80 -18.68
N PRO A 839 -25.38 -44.19 -19.81
CA PRO A 839 -26.59 -45.00 -19.83
C PRO A 839 -26.39 -46.34 -19.09
N ASN A 840 -27.38 -46.74 -18.31
CA ASN A 840 -27.36 -47.90 -17.39
C ASN A 840 -26.27 -47.84 -16.31
N SER A 841 -26.01 -46.66 -15.75
CA SER A 841 -24.99 -46.44 -14.70
C SER A 841 -25.58 -46.02 -13.33
N SER A 842 -24.74 -46.09 -12.29
CA SER A 842 -25.15 -45.84 -10.89
C SER A 842 -25.67 -44.43 -10.61
N PHE A 843 -25.21 -43.40 -11.33
CA PHE A 843 -25.75 -42.04 -11.23
C PHE A 843 -26.54 -41.59 -12.47
N GLY A 844 -26.39 -42.27 -13.61
CA GLY A 844 -27.06 -41.92 -14.87
C GLY A 844 -28.43 -42.59 -15.11
N GLY A 845 -28.78 -43.65 -14.38
CA GLY A 845 -30.02 -44.39 -14.66
C GLY A 845 -30.04 -44.97 -16.08
N GLU A 846 -31.23 -45.12 -16.67
CA GLU A 846 -31.38 -45.74 -18.01
C GLU A 846 -30.82 -44.88 -19.15
N HIS A 847 -31.00 -43.56 -19.08
CA HIS A 847 -30.66 -42.64 -20.18
C HIS A 847 -29.27 -41.97 -20.05
N GLY A 848 -28.64 -42.05 -18.88
CA GLY A 848 -27.41 -41.32 -18.56
C GLY A 848 -27.69 -39.98 -17.89
N VAL A 849 -26.65 -39.32 -17.38
CA VAL A 849 -26.81 -37.99 -16.76
C VAL A 849 -27.00 -36.94 -17.86
N GLU A 850 -28.25 -36.69 -18.25
CA GLU A 850 -28.64 -35.87 -19.42
C GLU A 850 -27.93 -34.50 -19.47
N TRP A 851 -27.84 -33.78 -18.34
CA TRP A 851 -27.18 -32.47 -18.30
C TRP A 851 -25.65 -32.55 -18.49
N LEU A 852 -25.01 -33.67 -18.13
CA LEU A 852 -23.59 -33.91 -18.44
C LEU A 852 -23.37 -34.35 -19.90
N MET A 853 -24.40 -34.88 -20.56
CA MET A 853 -24.38 -35.15 -22.00
C MET A 853 -24.54 -33.85 -22.80
N HIS A 854 -25.34 -32.90 -22.31
CA HIS A 854 -25.47 -31.57 -22.94
C HIS A 854 -24.30 -30.63 -22.61
N TYR A 855 -23.72 -30.73 -21.41
CA TYR A 855 -22.58 -29.90 -20.96
C TYR A 855 -21.36 -30.75 -20.54
N PRO A 856 -20.69 -31.45 -21.48
CA PRO A 856 -19.59 -32.38 -21.17
C PRO A 856 -18.36 -31.74 -20.49
N TYR A 857 -18.21 -30.41 -20.54
CA TYR A 857 -17.09 -29.67 -19.93
C TYR A 857 -17.49 -28.83 -18.71
N ALA A 858 -18.67 -29.06 -18.12
CA ALA A 858 -19.15 -28.32 -16.96
C ALA A 858 -18.37 -28.63 -15.66
N LEU A 859 -18.11 -29.91 -15.37
CA LEU A 859 -17.53 -30.34 -14.09
C LEU A 859 -16.17 -29.68 -13.74
N PRO A 860 -15.20 -29.53 -14.68
CA PRO A 860 -13.96 -28.79 -14.41
C PRO A 860 -14.21 -27.37 -13.89
N MET A 861 -15.10 -26.62 -14.53
CA MET A 861 -15.37 -25.23 -14.16
C MET A 861 -16.21 -25.12 -12.88
N LEU A 862 -17.18 -26.03 -12.66
CA LEU A 862 -17.92 -26.10 -11.39
C LEU A 862 -17.00 -26.41 -10.20
N ALA A 863 -16.04 -27.31 -10.36
CA ALA A 863 -15.03 -27.57 -9.33
C ALA A 863 -14.19 -26.32 -9.01
N ASN A 864 -13.74 -25.60 -10.04
CA ASN A 864 -13.03 -24.32 -9.85
C ASN A 864 -13.89 -23.25 -9.16
N ALA A 865 -15.18 -23.14 -9.51
CA ALA A 865 -16.11 -22.22 -8.87
C ALA A 865 -16.30 -22.52 -7.36
N ILE A 866 -16.33 -23.81 -6.98
CA ILE A 866 -16.37 -24.24 -5.58
C ILE A 866 -15.09 -23.83 -4.83
N PHE A 867 -13.90 -24.09 -5.40
CA PHE A 867 -12.64 -23.70 -4.77
C PHE A 867 -12.48 -22.18 -4.62
N LEU A 868 -12.84 -21.40 -5.64
CA LEU A 868 -12.84 -19.93 -5.57
C LEU A 868 -13.83 -19.40 -4.53
N SER A 869 -15.03 -19.97 -4.45
CA SER A 869 -16.04 -19.62 -3.42
C SER A 869 -15.57 -19.98 -2.01
N PHE A 870 -14.88 -21.12 -1.85
CA PHE A 870 -14.27 -21.51 -0.58
C PHE A 870 -13.16 -20.55 -0.15
N ALA A 871 -12.27 -20.13 -1.07
CA ALA A 871 -11.28 -19.09 -0.76
C ALA A 871 -11.95 -17.75 -0.41
N ALA A 872 -13.01 -17.33 -1.11
CA ALA A 872 -13.76 -16.13 -0.77
C ALA A 872 -14.38 -16.22 0.64
N PHE A 873 -14.94 -17.37 1.02
CA PHE A 873 -15.42 -17.63 2.38
C PHE A 873 -14.31 -17.54 3.44
N CYS A 874 -13.15 -18.17 3.19
CA CYS A 874 -11.98 -18.08 4.06
C CYS A 874 -11.41 -16.66 4.18
N VAL A 875 -11.42 -15.86 3.11
CA VAL A 875 -11.06 -14.43 3.12
C VAL A 875 -12.08 -13.63 3.94
N GLY A 876 -13.38 -13.87 3.72
CA GLY A 876 -14.47 -13.21 4.43
C GLY A 876 -14.33 -13.32 5.95
N LEU A 877 -14.05 -14.52 6.45
CA LEU A 877 -13.90 -14.79 7.89
C LEU A 877 -12.49 -14.51 8.44
N GLY A 878 -11.42 -14.85 7.70
CA GLY A 878 -10.07 -14.98 8.25
C GLY A 878 -9.04 -13.95 7.80
N LEU A 879 -9.33 -13.12 6.79
CA LEU A 879 -8.43 -12.05 6.34
C LEU A 879 -8.81 -10.72 7.00
N GLU A 880 -7.85 -10.01 7.58
CA GLU A 880 -8.00 -8.62 8.02
C GLU A 880 -7.90 -7.67 6.82
N GLU A 881 -8.50 -6.49 6.93
CA GLU A 881 -8.27 -5.40 5.97
C GLU A 881 -6.87 -4.79 6.18
N THR A 882 -6.17 -4.48 5.09
CA THR A 882 -4.78 -3.99 5.13
C THR A 882 -4.68 -2.48 4.90
N LEU A 883 -5.67 -1.86 4.25
CA LEU A 883 -5.77 -0.39 4.14
C LEU A 883 -6.05 0.22 5.50
N ASP A 884 -5.18 1.11 5.98
CA ASP A 884 -5.29 1.75 7.30
C ASP A 884 -6.62 2.49 7.49
N ALA A 885 -7.06 3.28 6.48
CA ALA A 885 -8.33 3.99 6.49
C ALA A 885 -9.59 3.09 6.53
N CYS A 886 -9.45 1.78 6.36
CA CYS A 886 -10.55 0.80 6.44
C CYS A 886 -10.42 -0.16 7.64
N LYS A 887 -9.40 -0.01 8.50
CA LYS A 887 -9.27 -0.82 9.73
C LYS A 887 -10.28 -0.37 10.79
N GLY A 888 -10.72 -1.31 11.62
CA GLY A 888 -11.70 -1.06 12.70
C GLY A 888 -13.15 -0.84 12.24
N LYS A 889 -13.37 -0.21 11.07
CA LYS A 889 -14.70 -0.02 10.46
C LYS A 889 -15.38 -1.41 10.25
N PRO A 890 -16.69 -1.58 10.55
CA PRO A 890 -17.37 -2.88 10.48
C PRO A 890 -17.64 -3.30 9.02
N GLY A 891 -16.62 -3.84 8.36
CA GLY A 891 -16.62 -4.14 6.93
C GLY A 891 -17.76 -5.08 6.49
N LEU A 892 -18.14 -4.95 5.21
CA LEU A 892 -19.34 -5.55 4.60
C LEU A 892 -19.47 -7.07 4.75
N GLY A 893 -18.39 -7.79 5.07
CA GLY A 893 -18.42 -9.20 5.46
C GLY A 893 -19.32 -9.50 6.67
N ILE A 894 -19.48 -8.54 7.60
CA ILE A 894 -20.43 -8.63 8.73
C ILE A 894 -21.87 -8.43 8.23
N PHE A 895 -22.09 -7.55 7.25
CA PHE A 895 -23.39 -7.33 6.63
C PHE A 895 -23.86 -8.56 5.85
N THR A 896 -22.98 -9.20 5.06
CA THR A 896 -23.30 -10.48 4.39
C THR A 896 -23.50 -11.62 5.38
N MET A 897 -22.72 -11.68 6.48
CA MET A 897 -22.98 -12.62 7.60
C MET A 897 -24.37 -12.41 8.22
N ARG A 898 -24.78 -11.16 8.45
CA ARG A 898 -26.13 -10.83 8.98
C ARG A 898 -27.24 -11.23 7.99
N LEU A 899 -27.02 -11.04 6.68
CA LEU A 899 -27.98 -11.45 5.65
C LEU A 899 -28.11 -12.98 5.57
N PHE A 900 -26.98 -13.70 5.57
CA PHE A 900 -26.95 -15.17 5.56
C PHE A 900 -27.53 -15.77 6.86
N ALA A 901 -27.25 -15.16 8.01
CA ALA A 901 -27.85 -15.54 9.29
C ALA A 901 -29.36 -15.24 9.37
N ARG A 902 -29.86 -14.20 8.67
CA ARG A 902 -31.31 -13.97 8.48
C ARG A 902 -31.93 -15.06 7.61
N ALA A 903 -31.29 -15.42 6.48
CA ALA A 903 -31.76 -16.50 5.61
C ALA A 903 -31.80 -17.87 6.32
N ILE A 904 -30.77 -18.22 7.09
CA ILE A 904 -30.75 -19.47 7.88
C ILE A 904 -31.86 -19.48 8.95
N ARG A 905 -32.11 -18.34 9.64
CA ARG A 905 -33.22 -18.25 10.61
C ARG A 905 -34.61 -18.32 9.97
N ALA A 906 -34.75 -17.99 8.69
CA ALA A 906 -35.99 -18.15 7.95
C ALA A 906 -36.26 -19.61 7.53
N LEU A 907 -35.23 -20.47 7.53
CA LEU A 907 -35.29 -21.86 7.04
C LEU A 907 -35.28 -22.92 8.15
N VAL A 908 -35.09 -22.54 9.43
CA VAL A 908 -35.03 -23.47 10.57
C VAL A 908 -36.05 -23.08 11.65
N PRO A 909 -37.12 -23.87 11.86
CA PRO A 909 -38.08 -23.63 12.94
C PRO A 909 -37.42 -23.79 14.32
N SER A 910 -37.43 -22.73 15.13
CA SER A 910 -36.85 -22.74 16.48
C SER A 910 -37.80 -23.40 17.48
N SER A 911 -37.45 -24.57 17.98
CA SER A 911 -38.17 -25.26 19.06
C SER A 911 -37.63 -24.87 20.45
N SER A 912 -38.55 -24.83 21.44
CA SER A 912 -38.33 -24.48 22.86
C SER A 912 -38.08 -22.99 23.20
N PRO A 913 -38.91 -22.36 24.06
CA PRO A 913 -38.76 -20.97 24.49
C PRO A 913 -38.02 -20.80 25.84
N LEU A 914 -37.19 -21.76 26.24
CA LEU A 914 -36.66 -21.89 27.62
C LEU A 914 -35.19 -21.46 27.82
N TYR A 915 -34.69 -20.50 27.05
CA TYR A 915 -33.41 -19.83 27.37
C TYR A 915 -33.45 -18.33 27.07
N GLN A 916 -34.04 -17.56 27.99
CA GLN A 916 -34.06 -16.10 27.92
C GLN A 916 -32.65 -15.55 28.21
N ARG A 917 -31.85 -15.40 27.16
CA ARG A 917 -30.58 -14.66 27.24
C ARG A 917 -30.90 -13.22 27.63
N LEU A 918 -30.29 -12.74 28.72
CA LEU A 918 -30.47 -11.38 29.22
C LEU A 918 -30.31 -10.36 28.08
N PRO A 919 -31.22 -9.36 27.97
CA PRO A 919 -30.94 -8.21 27.13
C PRO A 919 -29.69 -7.51 27.70
N PHE A 920 -28.70 -7.28 26.84
CA PHE A 920 -27.75 -6.21 27.14
C PHE A 920 -28.56 -4.92 27.03
N ALA A 921 -28.77 -4.26 28.16
CA ALA A 921 -29.26 -2.89 28.16
C ALA A 921 -28.15 -2.03 27.58
N ASP A 922 -28.35 -1.57 26.34
CA ASP A 922 -27.62 -0.42 25.82
C ASP A 922 -28.00 0.77 26.70
N TYR A 923 -27.13 1.10 27.66
CA TYR A 923 -27.30 2.26 28.51
C TYR A 923 -27.07 3.51 27.67
N GLU A 924 -28.16 4.20 27.32
CA GLU A 924 -28.11 5.61 27.00
C GLU A 924 -27.70 6.37 28.28
N GLU A 925 -26.56 7.06 28.22
CA GLU A 925 -26.24 8.12 29.16
C GLU A 925 -25.65 9.29 28.35
N GLU A 926 -26.47 10.32 28.12
CA GLU A 926 -26.04 11.53 27.42
C GLU A 926 -25.08 12.32 28.32
N GLY A 927 -23.80 12.35 27.94
CA GLY A 927 -22.74 13.12 28.60
C GLY A 927 -21.78 13.70 27.55
N PRO A 928 -21.50 15.02 27.55
CA PRO A 928 -20.88 15.66 26.40
C PRO A 928 -19.34 15.51 26.33
N LEU A 929 -18.85 15.38 25.09
CA LEU A 929 -17.47 15.55 24.61
C LEU A 929 -16.44 14.43 24.94
N LEU A 930 -15.35 14.46 24.16
CA LEU A 930 -14.13 13.62 24.28
C LEU A 930 -14.26 12.11 23.95
N ARG A 931 -14.63 11.77 22.71
CA ARG A 931 -14.30 10.45 22.13
C ARG A 931 -12.92 10.50 21.43
N HIS A 932 -12.02 9.59 21.80
CA HIS A 932 -10.64 9.52 21.26
C HIS A 932 -10.58 9.36 19.72
N HIS A 933 -9.79 10.21 19.05
CA HIS A 933 -9.27 10.01 17.68
C HIS A 933 -7.76 9.63 17.64
N VAL A 934 -7.22 9.15 18.77
CA VAL A 934 -5.78 8.98 19.05
C VAL A 934 -5.02 8.13 18.01
N ASN A 935 -5.69 7.21 17.32
CA ASN A 935 -5.05 6.34 16.32
C ASN A 935 -4.92 6.97 14.92
N GLU A 936 -5.68 8.03 14.60
CA GLU A 936 -5.54 8.74 13.32
C GLU A 936 -4.62 9.95 13.45
N SER A 937 -4.64 10.65 14.59
CA SER A 937 -3.71 11.76 14.84
C SER A 937 -2.26 11.28 14.76
N TYR A 938 -1.90 10.17 15.40
CA TYR A 938 -0.51 9.71 15.43
C TYR A 938 0.05 9.32 14.04
N GLU A 939 -0.74 8.67 13.17
CA GLU A 939 -0.31 8.36 11.79
C GLU A 939 -0.36 9.57 10.84
N LEU A 940 -1.10 10.64 11.17
CA LEU A 940 -1.06 11.93 10.48
C LEU A 940 0.11 12.79 10.97
N GLU A 941 0.40 12.79 12.26
CA GLU A 941 1.54 13.47 12.89
C GLU A 941 2.87 12.80 12.48
N GLU A 942 2.96 11.47 12.39
CA GLU A 942 4.17 10.82 11.83
C GLU A 942 4.40 11.16 10.34
N LYS A 943 3.36 11.64 9.63
CA LYS A 943 3.42 12.14 8.24
C LYS A 943 3.62 13.65 8.15
N ALA A 944 3.22 14.43 9.16
CA ALA A 944 3.31 15.89 9.20
C ALA A 944 4.54 16.43 9.95
N ALA A 945 5.03 15.72 10.97
CA ALA A 945 6.22 16.07 11.76
C ALA A 945 7.54 15.71 11.04
N LYS A 946 7.48 14.84 10.01
CA LYS A 946 8.54 14.80 9.01
C LYS A 946 8.42 16.06 8.15
N PRO A 947 9.45 16.91 8.03
CA PRO A 947 9.40 17.99 7.05
C PRO A 947 9.21 17.37 5.68
N THR A 948 8.22 17.83 4.93
CA THR A 948 8.03 17.46 3.53
C THR A 948 9.08 18.15 2.66
N ARG A 949 10.36 17.73 2.85
CA ARG A 949 11.32 17.54 1.75
C ARG A 949 10.47 16.93 0.64
N HIS A 950 10.16 17.71 -0.39
CA HIS A 950 9.48 17.18 -1.55
C HIS A 950 10.35 16.03 -2.02
N ALA A 951 9.85 14.80 -1.92
CA ALA A 951 10.55 13.63 -2.43
C ALA A 951 10.92 14.00 -3.86
N ARG A 952 12.22 14.05 -4.17
CA ARG A 952 12.69 14.61 -5.43
C ARG A 952 12.25 13.63 -6.53
N ILE A 953 11.06 13.87 -7.10
CA ILE A 953 10.46 12.95 -8.06
C ILE A 953 11.27 13.06 -9.34
N LEU A 954 11.97 11.98 -9.68
CA LEU A 954 12.66 11.87 -10.95
C LEU A 954 11.66 12.16 -12.09
N PRO A 955 11.85 13.23 -12.90
CA PRO A 955 10.88 13.62 -13.91
C PRO A 955 10.65 12.48 -14.91
N PHE A 956 9.40 12.26 -15.35
CA PHE A 956 9.04 11.11 -16.20
C PHE A 956 9.89 10.96 -17.47
N ARG A 957 10.43 12.06 -18.03
CA ARG A 957 11.37 12.02 -19.16
C ARG A 957 12.74 11.39 -18.82
N ARG A 958 13.19 11.44 -17.56
CA ARG A 958 14.45 10.84 -17.06
C ARG A 958 14.27 9.39 -16.56
N LEU A 959 13.04 8.88 -16.46
CA LEU A 959 12.75 7.49 -16.08
C LEU A 959 13.30 6.46 -17.08
N TRP A 960 13.42 6.86 -18.35
CA TRP A 960 13.80 5.99 -19.47
C TRP A 960 15.32 5.79 -19.58
N THR A 961 15.95 5.16 -18.58
CA THR A 961 17.35 4.72 -18.70
C THR A 961 17.46 3.55 -19.68
N LYS A 962 18.68 3.31 -20.18
CA LYS A 962 18.96 2.15 -21.05
C LYS A 962 18.61 0.82 -20.34
N ASN A 963 18.86 0.74 -19.03
CA ASN A 963 18.58 -0.46 -18.24
C ASN A 963 17.08 -0.71 -18.07
N VAL A 964 16.30 0.34 -17.76
CA VAL A 964 14.82 0.27 -17.74
C VAL A 964 14.29 -0.19 -19.10
N LEU A 965 14.74 0.41 -20.19
CA LEU A 965 14.24 0.07 -21.53
C LEU A 965 14.60 -1.37 -21.95
N CYS A 966 15.84 -1.82 -21.70
CA CYS A 966 16.27 -3.19 -22.00
C CYS A 966 15.55 -4.22 -21.12
N THR A 967 15.33 -3.91 -19.83
CA THR A 967 14.63 -4.80 -18.89
C THR A 967 13.15 -4.95 -19.27
N LEU A 968 12.47 -3.84 -19.61
CA LEU A 968 11.09 -3.88 -20.11
C LEU A 968 10.97 -4.64 -21.44
N LEU A 969 11.93 -4.48 -22.35
CA LEU A 969 11.95 -5.19 -23.63
C LEU A 969 12.22 -6.69 -23.47
N ALA A 970 13.14 -7.08 -22.59
CA ALA A 970 13.38 -8.50 -22.26
C ALA A 970 12.16 -9.12 -21.57
N GLN A 971 11.51 -8.41 -20.65
CA GLN A 971 10.25 -8.83 -20.02
C GLN A 971 9.12 -9.01 -21.05
N ALA A 972 8.98 -8.09 -22.01
CA ALA A 972 7.98 -8.18 -23.08
C ALA A 972 8.12 -9.46 -23.91
N PHE A 973 9.32 -9.79 -24.39
CA PHE A 973 9.59 -11.03 -25.11
C PHE A 973 9.38 -12.27 -24.22
N PHE A 974 9.78 -12.21 -22.95
CA PHE A 974 9.59 -13.29 -21.98
C PHE A 974 8.11 -13.60 -21.69
N ASP A 975 7.26 -12.59 -21.53
CA ASP A 975 5.83 -12.80 -21.30
C ASP A 975 5.08 -13.22 -22.57
N PHE A 976 5.50 -12.70 -23.74
CA PHE A 976 4.99 -13.17 -25.03
C PHE A 976 5.23 -14.67 -25.19
N GLN A 977 6.50 -15.12 -25.08
CA GLN A 977 6.84 -16.53 -25.30
C GLN A 977 6.20 -17.44 -24.22
N MET A 978 6.01 -16.93 -23.00
CA MET A 978 5.33 -17.65 -21.92
C MET A 978 3.84 -17.85 -22.24
N GLY A 979 3.12 -16.80 -22.65
CA GLY A 979 1.72 -16.90 -23.08
C GLY A 979 1.57 -17.78 -24.32
N ALA A 980 2.40 -17.53 -25.33
CA ALA A 980 2.43 -18.24 -26.60
C ALA A 980 2.70 -19.75 -26.41
N PHE A 981 3.70 -20.13 -25.61
CA PHE A 981 4.04 -21.52 -25.32
C PHE A 981 2.90 -22.27 -24.65
N ASN A 982 2.29 -21.72 -23.60
CA ASN A 982 1.25 -22.45 -22.86
C ASN A 982 0.09 -22.78 -23.79
N ASN A 983 -0.36 -21.85 -24.63
CA ASN A 983 -1.40 -22.10 -25.64
C ASN A 983 -0.93 -23.13 -26.70
N LEU A 984 0.23 -22.92 -27.30
CA LEU A 984 0.74 -23.75 -28.40
C LEU A 984 1.02 -25.20 -27.99
N TRP A 985 1.54 -25.42 -26.78
CA TRP A 985 1.82 -26.74 -26.24
C TRP A 985 0.55 -27.59 -26.12
N LEU A 986 -0.52 -27.01 -25.56
CA LEU A 986 -1.79 -27.70 -25.35
C LEU A 986 -2.50 -28.01 -26.66
N LEU A 987 -2.47 -27.06 -27.60
CA LEU A 987 -2.95 -27.27 -28.96
C LEU A 987 -2.18 -28.43 -29.61
N PHE A 988 -0.85 -28.40 -29.59
CA PHE A 988 0.00 -29.45 -30.16
C PHE A 988 -0.21 -30.85 -29.57
N LEU A 989 -0.45 -30.96 -28.25
CA LEU A 989 -0.83 -32.25 -27.63
C LEU A 989 -2.22 -32.74 -28.10
N SER A 990 -3.18 -31.82 -28.24
CA SER A 990 -4.60 -32.14 -28.51
C SER A 990 -4.93 -32.34 -30.01
N THR A 991 -4.22 -31.63 -30.91
CA THR A 991 -4.45 -31.69 -32.36
C THR A 991 -4.32 -33.14 -32.86
N PRO A 992 -5.21 -33.59 -33.76
CA PRO A 992 -5.13 -34.91 -34.37
C PRO A 992 -3.74 -35.24 -34.93
N ARG A 993 -3.39 -36.52 -34.83
CA ARG A 993 -2.13 -37.06 -35.36
C ARG A 993 -2.24 -37.28 -36.87
N TYR A 994 -1.15 -36.98 -37.59
CA TYR A 994 -1.02 -37.28 -39.02
C TYR A 994 -1.31 -38.75 -39.32
N ASP A 995 -2.25 -39.02 -40.22
CA ASP A 995 -2.54 -40.35 -40.75
C ASP A 995 -2.00 -40.49 -42.18
N PRO A 996 -1.05 -41.39 -42.46
CA PRO A 996 -0.54 -41.63 -43.81
C PRO A 996 -1.59 -42.15 -44.83
N ASN A 997 -2.78 -42.57 -44.36
CA ASN A 997 -3.82 -43.18 -45.19
C ASN A 997 -4.94 -42.19 -45.57
N ASP A 998 -4.95 -40.99 -44.99
CA ASP A 998 -5.95 -39.95 -45.27
C ASP A 998 -5.58 -39.17 -46.56
N PRO A 999 -6.43 -39.17 -47.61
CA PRO A 999 -6.15 -38.43 -48.84
C PRO A 999 -6.19 -36.90 -48.69
N ALA A 1000 -6.66 -36.36 -47.57
CA ALA A 1000 -6.59 -34.92 -47.28
C ALA A 1000 -5.28 -34.49 -46.59
N SER A 1001 -4.45 -35.42 -46.13
CA SER A 1001 -3.27 -35.10 -45.31
C SER A 1001 -2.06 -34.61 -46.13
N PRO A 1002 -1.46 -33.44 -45.78
CA PRO A 1002 -0.32 -32.83 -46.50
C PRO A 1002 0.95 -33.69 -46.64
N ALA A 1003 1.62 -33.59 -47.79
CA ALA A 1003 2.81 -34.38 -48.12
C ALA A 1003 4.03 -34.06 -47.22
N ARG A 1004 4.52 -35.07 -46.50
CA ARG A 1004 5.63 -34.98 -45.54
C ARG A 1004 7.02 -35.04 -46.19
N ASN A 1005 7.82 -33.98 -46.07
CA ASN A 1005 9.23 -33.93 -46.47
C ASN A 1005 10.13 -33.54 -45.28
N LEU A 1006 10.81 -34.52 -44.68
CA LEU A 1006 11.72 -34.29 -43.55
C LEU A 1006 12.99 -33.52 -43.98
N PRO A 1007 13.59 -32.70 -43.09
CA PRO A 1007 13.27 -32.54 -41.67
C PRO A 1007 12.26 -31.42 -41.35
N PHE A 1008 11.86 -30.58 -42.31
CA PHE A 1008 11.10 -29.35 -42.02
C PHE A 1008 9.62 -29.35 -42.41
N ILE A 1009 9.15 -30.24 -43.30
CA ILE A 1009 7.74 -30.29 -43.74
C ILE A 1009 7.09 -31.55 -43.15
N PHE A 1010 6.33 -31.35 -42.09
CA PHE A 1010 5.51 -32.36 -41.45
C PHE A 1010 4.38 -31.68 -40.66
N THR A 1011 3.24 -32.36 -40.52
CA THR A 1011 2.05 -31.85 -39.83
C THR A 1011 1.52 -32.83 -38.78
N GLY A 1012 0.47 -32.42 -38.06
CA GLY A 1012 -0.21 -33.21 -37.02
C GLY A 1012 0.37 -33.02 -35.62
N GLY A 1013 -0.51 -33.17 -34.62
CA GLY A 1013 -0.17 -33.21 -33.20
C GLY A 1013 -0.08 -34.64 -32.66
N LEU A 1014 -0.37 -34.79 -31.36
CA LEU A 1014 -0.33 -36.09 -30.68
C LEU A 1014 -1.72 -36.74 -30.47
N GLY A 1015 -2.82 -36.02 -30.71
CA GLY A 1015 -4.19 -36.52 -30.54
C GLY A 1015 -4.51 -36.99 -29.11
N MET A 1016 -3.86 -36.42 -28.10
CA MET A 1016 -3.99 -36.84 -26.70
C MET A 1016 -5.33 -36.43 -26.10
N LEU A 1017 -6.05 -37.39 -25.52
CA LEU A 1017 -7.29 -37.10 -24.77
C LEU A 1017 -7.03 -36.10 -23.63
N PRO A 1018 -8.04 -35.32 -23.20
CA PRO A 1018 -7.88 -34.31 -22.12
C PRO A 1018 -7.17 -34.82 -20.86
N GLN A 1019 -7.43 -36.07 -20.46
CA GLN A 1019 -6.76 -36.75 -19.35
C GLN A 1019 -5.24 -36.84 -19.56
N SER A 1020 -4.81 -37.30 -20.73
CA SER A 1020 -3.40 -37.41 -21.15
C SER A 1020 -2.75 -36.03 -21.26
N VAL A 1021 -3.45 -35.03 -21.79
CA VAL A 1021 -3.00 -33.62 -21.85
C VAL A 1021 -2.82 -33.06 -20.43
N GLY A 1022 -3.75 -33.36 -19.51
CA GLY A 1022 -3.68 -33.01 -18.10
C GLY A 1022 -2.44 -33.60 -17.41
N PHE A 1023 -2.20 -34.90 -17.56
CA PHE A 1023 -1.00 -35.55 -17.01
C PHE A 1023 0.30 -35.05 -17.64
N ALA A 1024 0.34 -34.85 -18.97
CA ALA A 1024 1.51 -34.29 -19.66
C ALA A 1024 1.82 -32.86 -19.20
N THR A 1025 0.80 -32.05 -18.93
CA THR A 1025 0.96 -30.67 -18.44
C THR A 1025 1.35 -30.63 -16.96
N ALA A 1026 0.88 -31.58 -16.15
CA ALA A 1026 1.28 -31.71 -14.74
C ALA A 1026 2.78 -31.98 -14.53
N ILE A 1027 3.46 -32.56 -15.52
CA ILE A 1027 4.93 -32.73 -15.51
C ILE A 1027 5.62 -31.36 -15.35
N LEU A 1028 5.07 -30.28 -15.91
CA LEU A 1028 5.60 -28.92 -15.68
C LEU A 1028 5.51 -28.51 -14.20
N GLY A 1029 4.41 -28.84 -13.52
CA GLY A 1029 4.23 -28.58 -12.09
C GLY A 1029 5.22 -29.36 -11.23
N VAL A 1030 5.41 -30.66 -11.49
CA VAL A 1030 6.34 -31.52 -10.75
C VAL A 1030 7.79 -31.04 -10.89
N ILE A 1031 8.27 -30.86 -12.13
CA ILE A 1031 9.63 -30.39 -12.40
C ILE A 1031 9.81 -28.97 -11.82
N GLY A 1032 8.83 -28.09 -12.01
CA GLY A 1032 8.88 -26.71 -11.54
C GLY A 1032 9.03 -26.59 -10.03
N MET A 1033 8.25 -27.37 -9.25
CA MET A 1033 8.38 -27.39 -7.79
C MET A 1033 9.72 -27.96 -7.32
N LEU A 1034 10.17 -29.09 -7.88
CA LEU A 1034 11.45 -29.71 -7.52
C LEU A 1034 12.61 -28.73 -7.73
N LEU A 1035 12.68 -28.11 -8.93
CA LEU A 1035 13.70 -27.11 -9.25
C LEU A 1035 13.60 -25.87 -8.36
N GLN A 1036 12.39 -25.35 -8.10
CA GLN A 1036 12.21 -24.09 -7.36
C GLN A 1036 12.54 -24.21 -5.86
N PHE A 1037 12.28 -25.37 -5.24
CA PHE A 1037 12.56 -25.57 -3.82
C PHE A 1037 14.00 -26.06 -3.53
N THR A 1038 14.67 -26.71 -4.49
CA THR A 1038 16.01 -27.31 -4.25
C THR A 1038 17.14 -26.60 -5.00
N ILE A 1039 17.03 -26.45 -6.33
CA ILE A 1039 18.14 -26.01 -7.19
C ILE A 1039 18.17 -24.48 -7.32
N TYR A 1040 17.00 -23.84 -7.51
CA TYR A 1040 16.90 -22.39 -7.75
C TYR A 1040 17.61 -21.54 -6.69
N PRO A 1041 17.37 -21.70 -5.36
CA PRO A 1041 18.03 -20.86 -4.36
C PRO A 1041 19.55 -21.03 -4.37
N THR A 1042 20.01 -22.27 -4.57
CA THR A 1042 21.41 -22.67 -4.54
C THR A 1042 22.20 -22.13 -5.74
N ILE A 1043 21.60 -22.16 -6.94
CA ILE A 1043 22.23 -21.65 -8.16
C ILE A 1043 22.11 -20.12 -8.25
N ASN A 1044 20.94 -19.54 -7.94
CA ASN A 1044 20.77 -18.08 -8.01
C ASN A 1044 21.68 -17.36 -7.01
N GLY A 1045 21.86 -17.92 -5.80
CA GLY A 1045 22.82 -17.42 -4.80
C GLY A 1045 24.30 -17.59 -5.17
N ARG A 1046 24.63 -18.31 -6.24
CA ARG A 1046 25.99 -18.43 -6.79
C ARG A 1046 26.24 -17.61 -8.05
N LEU A 1047 25.22 -17.44 -8.90
CA LEU A 1047 25.33 -16.74 -10.19
C LEU A 1047 24.97 -15.25 -10.12
N GLY A 1048 24.13 -14.83 -9.17
CA GLY A 1048 23.53 -13.48 -9.18
C GLY A 1048 22.35 -13.36 -10.15
N THR A 1049 21.49 -12.37 -9.94
CA THR A 1049 20.16 -12.31 -10.59
C THR A 1049 20.27 -12.11 -12.10
N ALA A 1050 21.09 -11.16 -12.55
CA ALA A 1050 21.24 -10.87 -13.99
C ALA A 1050 21.83 -12.05 -14.78
N LYS A 1051 22.87 -12.73 -14.26
CA LYS A 1051 23.49 -13.87 -14.95
C LYS A 1051 22.61 -15.12 -14.94
N SER A 1052 21.89 -15.34 -13.85
CA SER A 1052 20.84 -16.36 -13.75
C SER A 1052 19.76 -16.15 -14.83
N TYR A 1053 19.22 -14.93 -14.96
CA TYR A 1053 18.27 -14.59 -16.03
C TYR A 1053 18.88 -14.80 -17.43
N GLN A 1054 20.06 -14.25 -17.70
CA GLN A 1054 20.73 -14.34 -19.01
C GLN A 1054 20.98 -15.79 -19.47
N TYR A 1055 21.53 -16.65 -18.60
CA TYR A 1055 21.87 -18.02 -19.00
C TYR A 1055 20.65 -18.93 -19.11
N PHE A 1056 19.68 -18.86 -18.19
CA PHE A 1056 18.52 -19.76 -18.25
C PHE A 1056 17.51 -19.36 -19.33
N LEU A 1057 17.50 -18.10 -19.78
CA LEU A 1057 16.66 -17.68 -20.91
C LEU A 1057 17.05 -18.38 -22.23
N THR A 1058 18.32 -18.74 -22.43
CA THR A 1058 18.78 -19.42 -23.67
C THR A 1058 18.29 -20.86 -23.82
N LEU A 1059 17.63 -21.43 -22.80
CA LEU A 1059 17.01 -22.75 -22.89
C LEU A 1059 15.63 -22.71 -23.61
N PHE A 1060 14.97 -21.55 -23.67
CA PHE A 1060 13.67 -21.42 -24.34
C PHE A 1060 13.76 -21.62 -25.87
N PRO A 1061 14.68 -20.99 -26.64
CA PRO A 1061 14.81 -21.25 -28.07
C PRO A 1061 15.07 -22.72 -28.38
N LEU A 1062 15.85 -23.41 -27.53
CA LEU A 1062 16.14 -24.84 -27.66
C LEU A 1062 14.88 -25.69 -27.43
N ALA A 1063 14.12 -25.44 -26.35
CA ALA A 1063 12.87 -26.13 -26.08
C ALA A 1063 11.87 -25.97 -27.24
N TYR A 1064 11.70 -24.74 -27.74
CA TYR A 1064 10.78 -24.44 -28.84
C TYR A 1064 11.24 -25.03 -30.19
N ALA A 1065 12.55 -25.06 -30.45
CA ALA A 1065 13.09 -25.71 -31.64
C ALA A 1065 12.87 -27.24 -31.64
N PHE A 1066 12.98 -27.91 -30.49
CA PHE A 1066 12.79 -29.35 -30.38
C PHE A 1066 11.32 -29.79 -30.26
N ALA A 1067 10.43 -28.94 -29.71
CA ALA A 1067 9.01 -29.26 -29.47
C ALA A 1067 8.24 -29.90 -30.65
N PRO A 1068 8.27 -29.40 -31.90
CA PRO A 1068 7.46 -29.98 -32.98
C PRO A 1068 7.92 -31.40 -33.37
N TYR A 1069 9.21 -31.73 -33.20
CA TYR A 1069 9.76 -33.03 -33.57
C TYR A 1069 9.20 -34.19 -32.73
N ILE A 1070 8.50 -33.93 -31.63
CA ILE A 1070 7.76 -34.96 -30.86
C ILE A 1070 6.70 -35.64 -31.74
N ALA A 1071 6.11 -34.95 -32.72
CA ALA A 1071 5.16 -35.54 -33.68
C ALA A 1071 5.78 -36.63 -34.57
N LEU A 1072 7.11 -36.68 -34.66
CA LEU A 1072 7.86 -37.70 -35.41
C LEU A 1072 8.27 -38.90 -34.53
N ALA A 1073 8.01 -38.86 -33.22
CA ALA A 1073 8.45 -39.91 -32.29
C ALA A 1073 7.69 -41.25 -32.52
N PRO A 1074 8.37 -42.41 -32.37
CA PRO A 1074 7.71 -43.71 -32.49
C PRO A 1074 6.61 -43.91 -31.44
N SER A 1075 5.37 -44.07 -31.91
CA SER A 1075 4.20 -44.41 -31.09
C SER A 1075 3.91 -45.91 -31.14
N SER A 1076 3.55 -46.49 -30.00
CA SER A 1076 3.07 -47.88 -29.88
C SER A 1076 1.62 -48.05 -30.35
N THR A 1077 0.89 -46.95 -30.54
CA THR A 1077 -0.49 -46.90 -31.07
C THR A 1077 -0.52 -46.45 -32.53
N PRO A 1078 -1.40 -47.01 -33.38
CA PRO A 1078 -1.66 -46.50 -34.73
C PRO A 1078 -2.57 -45.24 -34.71
N PRO A 1079 -2.51 -44.37 -35.73
CA PRO A 1079 -3.57 -43.40 -36.01
C PRO A 1079 -4.93 -44.12 -36.22
N PRO A 1080 -6.08 -43.45 -35.98
CA PRO A 1080 -6.23 -42.10 -35.42
C PRO A 1080 -6.10 -42.03 -33.88
N GLY A 1081 -5.69 -43.12 -33.20
CA GLY A 1081 -5.57 -43.15 -31.75
C GLY A 1081 -4.43 -42.27 -31.21
N GLN A 1082 -4.60 -41.80 -29.96
CA GLN A 1082 -3.62 -40.93 -29.27
C GLN A 1082 -2.20 -41.51 -29.32
N ALA A 1083 -1.20 -40.65 -29.58
CA ALA A 1083 0.20 -41.03 -29.58
C ALA A 1083 0.65 -41.43 -28.16
N ASN A 1084 1.13 -42.66 -27.99
CA ASN A 1084 1.54 -43.19 -26.70
C ASN A 1084 2.70 -44.19 -26.86
N GLY A 1085 3.63 -44.18 -25.92
CA GLY A 1085 4.84 -45.03 -25.96
C GLY A 1085 6.03 -44.34 -25.31
N PHE A 1086 7.07 -45.10 -24.97
CA PHE A 1086 8.25 -44.62 -24.24
C PHE A 1086 8.90 -43.40 -24.91
N TRP A 1087 9.11 -43.44 -26.23
CA TRP A 1087 9.78 -42.35 -26.94
C TRP A 1087 8.95 -41.05 -27.02
N VAL A 1088 7.61 -41.16 -27.08
CA VAL A 1088 6.71 -39.99 -27.04
C VAL A 1088 6.82 -39.30 -25.66
N TRP A 1089 6.64 -40.05 -24.58
CA TRP A 1089 6.72 -39.52 -23.21
C TRP A 1089 8.12 -39.03 -22.84
N PHE A 1090 9.19 -39.73 -23.27
CA PHE A 1090 10.56 -39.27 -23.09
C PHE A 1090 10.81 -37.93 -23.78
N SER A 1091 10.37 -37.77 -25.03
CA SER A 1091 10.54 -36.52 -25.78
C SER A 1091 9.75 -35.36 -25.17
N ILE A 1092 8.53 -35.63 -24.67
CA ILE A 1092 7.75 -34.70 -23.85
C ILE A 1092 8.54 -34.28 -22.60
N ILE A 1093 9.05 -35.22 -21.83
CA ILE A 1093 9.81 -34.94 -20.60
C ILE A 1093 11.06 -34.10 -20.90
N VAL A 1094 11.80 -34.36 -21.98
CA VAL A 1094 12.99 -33.57 -22.37
C VAL A 1094 12.62 -32.12 -22.72
N VAL A 1095 11.61 -31.90 -23.57
CA VAL A 1095 11.19 -30.55 -23.98
C VAL A 1095 10.61 -29.76 -22.80
N LEU A 1096 9.81 -30.42 -21.95
CA LEU A 1096 9.28 -29.82 -20.73
C LEU A 1096 10.39 -29.54 -19.71
N PHE A 1097 11.37 -30.42 -19.53
CA PHE A 1097 12.49 -30.18 -18.64
C PHE A 1097 13.28 -28.92 -19.05
N LEU A 1098 13.56 -28.74 -20.35
CA LEU A 1098 14.20 -27.53 -20.86
C LEU A 1098 13.35 -26.27 -20.59
N GLN A 1099 12.06 -26.28 -20.97
CA GLN A 1099 11.16 -25.13 -20.83
C GLN A 1099 10.95 -24.74 -19.36
N VAL A 1100 10.73 -25.73 -18.49
CA VAL A 1100 10.45 -25.54 -17.07
C VAL A 1100 11.71 -25.12 -16.33
N THR A 1101 12.89 -25.66 -16.67
CA THR A 1101 14.16 -25.17 -16.12
C THR A 1101 14.38 -23.71 -16.48
N ALA A 1102 14.22 -23.34 -17.75
CA ALA A 1102 14.31 -21.95 -18.21
C ALA A 1102 13.41 -21.04 -17.36
N ARG A 1103 12.12 -21.38 -17.31
CA ARG A 1103 11.05 -20.70 -16.59
C ARG A 1103 11.32 -20.52 -15.09
N THR A 1104 11.70 -21.58 -14.39
CA THR A 1104 11.87 -21.56 -12.93
C THR A 1104 13.01 -20.63 -12.51
N PHE A 1105 14.02 -20.43 -13.36
CA PHE A 1105 15.07 -19.46 -13.13
C PHE A 1105 14.73 -18.05 -13.61
N THR A 1106 14.12 -17.89 -14.80
CA THR A 1106 13.86 -16.56 -15.35
C THR A 1106 12.67 -15.83 -14.71
N LEU A 1107 11.63 -16.54 -14.28
CA LEU A 1107 10.40 -15.90 -13.76
C LEU A 1107 10.62 -15.16 -12.42
N PRO A 1108 11.34 -15.73 -11.41
CA PRO A 1108 11.64 -14.98 -10.19
C PRO A 1108 12.68 -13.88 -10.42
N THR A 1109 13.68 -14.13 -11.28
CA THR A 1109 14.76 -13.18 -11.53
C THR A 1109 14.30 -11.95 -12.31
N SER A 1110 13.35 -12.08 -13.23
CA SER A 1110 12.83 -10.92 -13.97
C SER A 1110 12.01 -9.96 -13.09
N ILE A 1111 11.28 -10.50 -12.09
CA ILE A 1111 10.60 -9.69 -11.06
C ILE A 1111 11.61 -8.89 -10.22
N ILE A 1112 12.75 -9.49 -9.88
CA ILE A 1112 13.83 -8.83 -9.13
C ILE A 1112 14.55 -7.81 -10.01
N LEU A 1113 14.82 -8.12 -11.27
CA LEU A 1113 15.46 -7.19 -12.22
C LEU A 1113 14.59 -5.95 -12.49
N LEU A 1114 13.27 -6.11 -12.64
CA LEU A 1114 12.33 -4.98 -12.77
C LEU A 1114 12.33 -4.05 -11.54
N ASN A 1115 12.59 -4.59 -10.35
CA ASN A 1115 12.75 -3.80 -9.13
C ASN A 1115 14.12 -3.08 -9.11
N ASN A 1116 15.20 -3.79 -9.48
CA ASN A 1116 16.58 -3.31 -9.36
C ASN A 1116 17.01 -2.38 -10.51
N CYS A 1117 16.34 -2.44 -11.66
CA CYS A 1117 16.53 -1.49 -12.76
C CYS A 1117 15.86 -0.12 -12.51
N SER A 1118 15.22 0.11 -11.36
CA SER A 1118 14.66 1.42 -11.03
C SER A 1118 15.78 2.46 -10.92
N PRO A 1119 15.73 3.59 -11.64
CA PRO A 1119 16.78 4.60 -11.58
C PRO A 1119 16.71 5.46 -10.32
N HIS A 1120 15.56 5.52 -9.66
CA HIS A 1120 15.38 6.23 -8.40
C HIS A 1120 14.25 5.58 -7.57
N PRO A 1121 14.33 5.50 -6.22
CA PRO A 1121 13.27 4.92 -5.41
C PRO A 1121 11.91 5.64 -5.54
N SER A 1122 11.89 6.94 -5.84
CA SER A 1122 10.64 7.72 -5.98
C SER A 1122 9.75 7.27 -7.15
N VAL A 1123 10.31 6.55 -8.14
CA VAL A 1123 9.56 6.07 -9.33
C VAL A 1123 9.38 4.55 -9.35
N LEU A 1124 9.75 3.86 -8.27
CA LEU A 1124 9.68 2.40 -8.16
C LEU A 1124 8.26 1.88 -8.41
N GLY A 1125 7.24 2.53 -7.85
CA GLY A 1125 5.83 2.20 -8.09
C GLY A 1125 5.41 2.41 -9.55
N THR A 1126 5.90 3.48 -10.20
CA THR A 1126 5.64 3.77 -11.62
C THR A 1126 6.25 2.70 -12.53
N ILE A 1127 7.48 2.24 -12.23
CA ILE A 1127 8.16 1.19 -13.00
C ILE A 1127 7.51 -0.17 -12.79
N HIS A 1128 7.09 -0.51 -11.58
CA HIS A 1128 6.26 -1.70 -11.34
C HIS A 1128 4.94 -1.63 -12.13
N GLY A 1129 4.29 -0.47 -12.16
CA GLY A 1129 3.09 -0.23 -12.98
C GLY A 1129 3.33 -0.44 -14.48
N ILE A 1130 4.31 0.25 -15.07
CA ILE A 1130 4.70 0.12 -16.48
C ILE A 1130 5.06 -1.33 -16.80
N GLY A 1131 5.85 -1.99 -15.94
CA GLY A 1131 6.25 -3.39 -16.12
C GLY A 1131 5.08 -4.37 -16.06
N GLN A 1132 4.07 -4.15 -15.20
CA GLN A 1132 2.84 -4.95 -15.21
C GLN A 1132 1.97 -4.67 -16.45
N SER A 1133 1.92 -3.44 -16.94
CA SER A 1133 1.20 -3.11 -18.18
C SER A 1133 1.83 -3.77 -19.40
N VAL A 1134 3.15 -3.68 -19.54
CA VAL A 1134 3.92 -4.37 -20.60
C VAL A 1134 3.73 -5.89 -20.48
N SER A 1135 3.91 -6.45 -19.28
CA SER A 1135 3.70 -7.87 -19.01
C SER A 1135 2.31 -8.37 -19.43
N SER A 1136 1.26 -7.66 -19.02
CA SER A 1136 -0.14 -8.01 -19.32
C SER A 1136 -0.48 -7.91 -20.80
N ALA A 1137 0.06 -6.89 -21.49
CA ALA A 1137 -0.12 -6.72 -22.93
C ALA A 1137 0.53 -7.88 -23.71
N PHE A 1138 1.82 -8.15 -23.49
CA PHE A 1138 2.52 -9.22 -24.23
C PHE A 1138 2.02 -10.63 -23.85
N ARG A 1139 1.61 -10.85 -22.59
CA ARG A 1139 0.92 -12.08 -22.15
C ARG A 1139 -0.46 -12.28 -22.81
N THR A 1140 -1.12 -11.21 -23.25
CA THR A 1140 -2.38 -11.26 -24.01
C THR A 1140 -2.14 -11.51 -25.50
N ILE A 1141 -1.13 -10.86 -26.07
CA ILE A 1141 -0.78 -10.98 -27.48
C ILE A 1141 -0.22 -12.37 -27.80
N GLY A 1142 0.61 -12.95 -26.92
CA GLY A 1142 1.26 -14.25 -27.12
C GLY A 1142 0.32 -15.40 -27.50
N PRO A 1143 -0.73 -15.71 -26.72
CA PRO A 1143 -1.71 -16.75 -27.05
C PRO A 1143 -2.44 -16.52 -28.37
N ILE A 1144 -2.85 -15.27 -28.66
CA ILE A 1144 -3.59 -14.91 -29.87
C ILE A 1144 -2.73 -15.18 -31.12
N PHE A 1145 -1.50 -14.67 -31.12
CA PHE A 1145 -0.56 -14.87 -32.22
C PHE A 1145 -0.11 -16.34 -32.33
N SER A 1146 0.08 -17.06 -31.22
CA SER A 1146 0.47 -18.47 -31.28
C SER A 1146 -0.64 -19.37 -31.81
N GLY A 1147 -1.90 -19.08 -31.50
CA GLY A 1147 -3.06 -19.78 -32.08
C GLY A 1147 -3.13 -19.57 -33.59
N ALA A 1148 -3.12 -18.30 -34.04
CA ALA A 1148 -3.16 -17.96 -35.47
C ALA A 1148 -1.97 -18.55 -36.25
N TRP A 1149 -0.73 -18.42 -35.74
CA TRP A 1149 0.45 -19.03 -36.37
C TRP A 1149 0.37 -20.56 -36.43
N TYR A 1150 -0.26 -21.21 -35.45
CA TYR A 1150 -0.43 -22.65 -35.46
C TYR A 1150 -1.48 -23.09 -36.48
N GLY A 1151 -2.60 -22.37 -36.57
CA GLY A 1151 -3.61 -22.61 -37.60
C GLY A 1151 -3.07 -22.52 -39.02
N THR A 1152 -2.40 -21.40 -39.36
CA THR A 1152 -1.71 -21.27 -40.65
C THR A 1152 -0.60 -22.33 -40.83
N GLY A 1153 0.06 -22.75 -39.74
CA GLY A 1153 1.00 -23.87 -39.75
C GLY A 1153 0.36 -25.22 -40.13
N LEU A 1154 -0.85 -25.50 -39.63
CA LEU A 1154 -1.63 -26.69 -40.00
C LEU A 1154 -2.09 -26.63 -41.47
N GLU A 1155 -2.61 -25.48 -41.91
CA GLU A 1155 -3.00 -25.23 -43.31
C GLU A 1155 -1.84 -25.41 -44.30
N MET A 1156 -0.64 -24.93 -43.94
CA MET A 1156 0.57 -25.11 -44.76
C MET A 1156 1.17 -26.52 -44.67
N GLY A 1157 0.65 -27.41 -43.80
CA GLY A 1157 1.24 -28.73 -43.57
C GLY A 1157 2.58 -28.72 -42.82
N VAL A 1158 2.86 -27.66 -42.04
CA VAL A 1158 4.11 -27.42 -41.32
C VAL A 1158 3.82 -27.07 -39.86
N VAL A 1159 3.60 -28.08 -39.02
CA VAL A 1159 3.30 -27.92 -37.58
C VAL A 1159 4.45 -27.21 -36.83
N GLY A 1160 5.68 -27.31 -37.34
CA GLY A 1160 6.85 -26.59 -36.81
C GLY A 1160 6.84 -25.07 -36.99
N PHE A 1161 6.00 -24.52 -37.87
CA PHE A 1161 6.01 -23.10 -38.24
C PHE A 1161 5.83 -22.17 -37.02
N ALA A 1162 4.76 -22.38 -36.24
CA ALA A 1162 4.51 -21.60 -35.02
C ALA A 1162 5.61 -21.77 -33.96
N TRP A 1163 6.13 -23.00 -33.81
CA TRP A 1163 7.20 -23.33 -32.89
C TRP A 1163 8.50 -22.59 -33.21
N TRP A 1164 8.88 -22.52 -34.48
CA TRP A 1164 10.08 -21.81 -34.93
C TRP A 1164 9.92 -20.29 -34.91
N LEU A 1165 8.70 -19.76 -35.13
CA LEU A 1165 8.42 -18.33 -34.92
C LEU A 1165 8.57 -17.94 -33.44
N ILE A 1166 8.05 -18.73 -32.50
CA ILE A 1166 8.26 -18.47 -31.06
C ILE A 1166 9.73 -18.66 -30.68
N ALA A 1167 10.45 -19.63 -31.27
CA ALA A 1167 11.89 -19.78 -31.08
C ALA A 1167 12.66 -18.52 -31.55
N LEU A 1168 12.29 -17.92 -32.68
CA LEU A 1168 12.88 -16.67 -33.17
C LEU A 1168 12.58 -15.48 -32.24
N VAL A 1169 11.33 -15.34 -31.76
CA VAL A 1169 10.96 -14.33 -30.75
C VAL A 1169 11.76 -14.54 -29.45
N SER A 1170 11.99 -15.78 -29.06
CA SER A 1170 12.81 -16.16 -27.91
C SER A 1170 14.28 -15.78 -28.07
N VAL A 1171 14.84 -15.91 -29.28
CA VAL A 1171 16.19 -15.41 -29.60
C VAL A 1171 16.26 -13.88 -29.48
N PHE A 1172 15.25 -13.13 -29.92
CA PHE A 1172 15.22 -11.67 -29.68
C PHE A 1172 15.13 -11.33 -28.18
N GLY A 1173 14.40 -12.11 -27.39
CA GLY A 1173 14.42 -12.02 -25.92
C GLY A 1173 15.80 -12.26 -25.32
N CYS A 1174 16.53 -13.27 -25.81
CA CYS A 1174 17.91 -13.55 -25.40
C CYS A 1174 18.86 -12.39 -25.77
N VAL A 1175 18.72 -11.81 -26.96
CA VAL A 1175 19.52 -10.65 -27.38
C VAL A 1175 19.21 -9.42 -26.51
N ALA A 1176 17.95 -9.15 -26.18
CA ALA A 1176 17.57 -8.08 -25.26
C ALA A 1176 18.18 -8.29 -23.85
N ALA A 1177 18.15 -9.53 -23.34
CA ALA A 1177 18.67 -9.88 -22.02
C ALA A 1177 20.19 -9.68 -21.87
N ILE A 1178 20.97 -9.74 -22.95
CA ILE A 1178 22.43 -9.45 -22.92
C ILE A 1178 22.71 -8.01 -22.45
N PHE A 1179 21.81 -7.07 -22.76
CA PHE A 1179 21.95 -5.65 -22.39
C PHE A 1179 21.36 -5.31 -21.00
N VAL A 1180 20.70 -6.26 -20.34
CA VAL A 1180 20.17 -6.10 -18.97
C VAL A 1180 21.29 -6.32 -17.96
N TYR A 1181 21.40 -5.43 -16.98
CA TYR A 1181 22.31 -5.59 -15.84
C TYR A 1181 21.62 -5.28 -14.51
N GLU A 1182 22.17 -5.82 -13.42
CA GLU A 1182 21.60 -5.66 -12.08
C GLU A 1182 21.96 -4.27 -11.54
N GLY A 1183 20.99 -3.35 -11.63
CA GLY A 1183 21.12 -1.99 -11.11
C GLY A 1183 21.06 -1.90 -9.58
N SER A 1184 21.45 -0.76 -9.04
CA SER A 1184 21.44 -0.46 -7.59
C SER A 1184 20.04 -0.17 -7.03
N GLY A 1185 19.03 0.04 -7.87
CA GLY A 1185 17.76 0.68 -7.50
C GLY A 1185 17.84 2.21 -7.33
N HIS A 1186 19.03 2.79 -7.55
CA HIS A 1186 19.35 4.23 -7.46
C HIS A 1186 20.45 4.54 -8.50
N GLU A 1187 20.11 4.45 -9.80
CA GLU A 1187 21.04 4.73 -10.92
C GLU A 1187 21.21 6.24 -11.18
N ILE A 1188 20.27 7.09 -10.75
CA ILE A 1188 20.30 8.55 -10.95
C ILE A 1188 20.18 9.22 -9.59
N PHE A 1189 21.28 9.82 -9.15
CA PHE A 1189 21.29 10.78 -8.05
C PHE A 1189 20.70 12.12 -8.52
N LEU A 1190 19.95 12.78 -7.64
CA LEU A 1190 19.41 14.12 -7.89
C LEU A 1190 20.30 15.18 -7.22
N PRO A 1191 20.34 16.44 -7.70
CA PRO A 1191 21.34 17.41 -7.26
C PRO A 1191 21.34 17.62 -5.74
N GLY A 1192 22.47 17.29 -5.09
CA GLY A 1192 22.59 17.24 -3.63
C GLY A 1192 22.03 15.97 -2.98
N GLU A 1193 22.13 14.81 -3.65
CA GLU A 1193 22.08 13.47 -3.04
C GLU A 1193 23.45 12.79 -3.04
N GLU A 1194 24.38 13.25 -3.90
CA GLU A 1194 25.77 12.76 -4.01
C GLU A 1194 26.58 13.02 -2.73
N GLU A 1195 26.13 13.96 -1.88
CA GLU A 1195 26.68 14.26 -0.54
C GLU A 1195 26.09 13.39 0.58
N GLU A 1196 24.96 12.69 0.36
CA GLU A 1196 24.33 11.79 1.35
C GLU A 1196 24.80 10.32 1.18
N PHE A 1197 25.68 10.04 0.21
CA PHE A 1197 26.10 8.69 -0.20
C PHE A 1197 27.61 8.41 -0.16
N HIS A 1198 28.42 9.38 0.30
CA HIS A 1198 29.89 9.39 0.12
C HIS A 1198 30.70 9.29 1.41
#